data_AF-A0A0C2X4M8-F1
#
_entry.id   AF-A0A0C2X4M8-F1
#
_cell.length_a   1.000
_cell.length_b   1.000
_cell.length_c   1.000
_cell.angle_alpha   90.00
_cell.angle_beta   90.00
_cell.angle_gamma   90.00
#
_symmetry.space_group_name_H-M   'P 1'
#
loop_
_entity.id
_entity.type
_entity.pdbx_description
1 polymer ?
#
loop_
_entity_poly.entity_id
_entity_poly.type
_entity_poly.pdbx_seq_one_letter_code
_entity_poly.pdbx_strand_id
1 'polypeptide(L)'
;MPTESGLAGPERERGLCLLSLDAGGARAMSQLKILSHIMYILNSESNFESNLRPCDVFDMVAGSGSGGFIAILLTRLEFTAERALDVLGELNKDIFMGYGKDAQTRTNSLKNWVDTFLEKHDINKKTCLMTRDGMTSDSKLVVPLSYKGHVESTCTLRNFRVRQEQALDLTIAEALLATLPTPPVFEPLCIFKDAVTFDYIGGDLVLSNPIRLVIMEAYGAFGPDRHVACLLSVGCGHPGLSSTPSGSSLDEWNEFLRKITTSCLKDAQTADIQMGHLGLYHRFSVTRGLETAAMDTKISSEEMITQTMAYMDDFDLSDKMERCVELLKLKDGTASLEQLKRSGGEKVSAPPLPSLTDAFVMRHGPWEFVKNAICDPENEQDSVQQRFLLITGMGGCGKTQLVRKFIEEYRHRFSSVFFIDGSSEDRIRADLVRNVRPLSTECSQYSFKECLRFLSQPVIGSTRLIVYDNVDNPELELPPLLPAGGNCAIIITSRNRSIGGISRRAHLELDVMSKDEAVELLLRDSTNLTAEEAGTIAHELGRLPIALVQARSYMFQTRCSGDTYLQRLESSRNKLLAQPIKNQPDLRYMSTYAAFSASFDLLSLRNQNLLRLLSYFHWARFPQELITQAVEHDFSNQYHVYIRPTEDEDLNRQLLKDVFLLHGIWDFIE
;
A
#
# COMPACT_ATOMS: atom_id res chain seq x y z
N MET A 1 -44.37 30.39 2.92
CA MET A 1 -42.90 30.34 2.85
C MET A 1 -42.37 29.82 4.18
N PRO A 2 -41.97 28.53 4.25
CA PRO A 2 -41.07 28.06 5.28
C PRO A 2 -39.65 27.88 4.70
N THR A 3 -38.68 28.20 5.54
CA THR A 3 -37.25 28.32 5.32
C THR A 3 -36.55 26.99 5.07
N GLU A 4 -35.66 26.97 4.08
CA GLU A 4 -34.71 25.90 3.80
C GLU A 4 -33.74 25.72 4.97
N SER A 5 -33.79 24.56 5.63
CA SER A 5 -32.72 24.08 6.51
C SER A 5 -31.71 23.32 5.65
N GLY A 6 -30.56 23.93 5.41
CA GLY A 6 -29.43 23.28 4.74
C GLY A 6 -28.97 22.04 5.52
N LEU A 7 -28.97 20.90 4.84
CA LEU A 7 -28.26 19.70 5.27
C LEU A 7 -26.75 20.00 5.21
N ALA A 8 -26.17 20.37 6.36
CA ALA A 8 -24.73 20.33 6.54
C ALA A 8 -24.28 18.87 6.39
N GLY A 9 -23.31 18.62 5.49
CA GLY A 9 -22.63 17.33 5.41
C GLY A 9 -21.94 16.99 6.73
N PRO A 10 -21.53 15.74 6.95
CA PRO A 10 -20.86 15.35 8.19
C PRO A 10 -19.60 16.21 8.37
N GLU A 11 -19.53 16.96 9.48
CA GLU A 11 -18.31 17.65 9.91
C GLU A 11 -17.17 16.63 9.94
N ARG A 12 -16.13 16.81 9.12
CA ARG A 12 -14.96 15.93 9.15
C ARG A 12 -14.25 16.11 10.49
N GLU A 13 -14.19 15.04 11.27
CA GLU A 13 -13.50 15.01 12.55
C GLU A 13 -11.99 15.31 12.36
N ARG A 14 -11.39 16.08 13.27
CA ARG A 14 -9.96 16.47 13.21
C ARG A 14 -9.05 15.24 13.15
N GLY A 15 -8.14 15.24 12.19
CA GLY A 15 -7.11 14.21 12.02
C GLY A 15 -6.08 14.22 13.15
N LEU A 16 -5.53 13.04 13.43
CA LEU A 16 -4.57 12.81 14.50
C LEU A 16 -3.15 13.22 14.07
N CYS A 17 -2.40 13.83 14.98
CA CYS A 17 -0.97 14.09 14.85
C CYS A 17 -0.19 13.18 15.79
N LEU A 18 0.68 12.33 15.24
CA LEU A 18 1.42 11.31 15.96
C LEU A 18 2.93 11.60 15.87
N LEU A 19 3.65 11.48 16.99
CA LEU A 19 5.11 11.68 17.07
C LEU A 19 5.81 10.38 17.46
N SER A 20 6.90 10.05 16.78
CA SER A 20 7.78 8.90 17.06
C SER A 20 9.23 9.37 17.24
N LEU A 21 9.81 9.06 18.40
CA LEU A 21 11.17 9.43 18.78
C LEU A 21 12.06 8.18 18.90
N ASP A 22 13.09 8.10 18.07
CA ASP A 22 14.04 6.99 18.10
C ASP A 22 14.88 6.93 19.39
N ALA A 23 15.41 5.75 19.67
CA ALA A 23 16.50 5.56 20.61
C ALA A 23 17.85 6.03 20.00
N GLY A 24 18.68 6.68 20.82
CA GLY A 24 20.03 7.07 20.39
C GLY A 24 20.98 7.55 21.47
N GLY A 25 20.60 7.45 22.74
CA GLY A 25 21.42 7.87 23.88
C GLY A 25 21.71 9.37 23.81
N ALA A 26 22.99 9.74 23.93
CA ALA A 26 23.39 11.14 23.91
C ALA A 26 22.99 11.89 22.62
N ARG A 27 22.89 11.18 21.48
CA ARG A 27 22.53 11.76 20.19
C ARG A 27 21.09 12.26 20.11
N ALA A 28 20.24 11.93 21.08
CA ALA A 28 18.86 12.40 21.15
C ALA A 28 18.74 13.93 21.30
N MET A 29 19.84 14.65 21.60
CA MET A 29 19.88 16.10 21.50
C MET A 29 19.56 16.60 20.08
N SER A 30 19.98 15.87 19.04
CA SER A 30 19.64 16.22 17.65
C SER A 30 18.13 16.17 17.41
N GLN A 31 17.43 15.18 17.95
CA GLN A 31 15.97 15.05 17.83
C GLN A 31 15.25 16.24 18.43
N LEU A 32 15.63 16.63 19.64
CA LEU A 32 15.02 17.77 20.34
C LEU A 32 15.34 19.08 19.65
N LYS A 33 16.53 19.23 19.07
CA LYS A 33 16.87 20.42 18.29
C LYS A 33 16.01 20.52 17.02
N ILE A 34 15.81 19.42 16.30
CA ILE A 34 14.89 19.36 15.14
C ILE A 34 13.46 19.69 15.60
N LEU A 35 12.98 19.05 16.67
CA LEU A 35 11.63 19.28 17.17
C LEU A 35 11.42 20.73 17.65
N SER A 36 12.41 21.34 18.32
CA SER A 36 12.34 22.76 18.71
C SER A 36 12.22 23.69 17.50
N HIS A 37 12.86 23.34 16.39
CA HIS A 37 12.77 24.14 15.18
C HIS A 37 11.39 24.02 14.53
N ILE A 38 10.84 22.80 14.45
CA ILE A 38 9.46 22.56 13.98
C ILE A 38 8.44 23.33 14.84
N MET A 39 8.58 23.25 16.17
CA MET A 39 7.71 23.97 17.11
C MET A 39 7.87 25.49 17.02
N TYR A 40 9.09 25.98 16.73
CA TYR A 40 9.35 27.40 16.49
C TYR A 40 8.59 27.91 15.25
N ILE A 41 8.71 27.21 14.10
CA ILE A 41 8.00 27.57 12.86
C ILE A 41 6.48 27.54 13.09
N LEU A 42 5.99 26.48 13.75
CA LEU A 42 4.57 26.31 14.05
C LEU A 42 4.03 27.48 14.88
N ASN A 43 4.77 27.94 15.89
CA ASN A 43 4.38 29.06 16.74
C ASN A 43 4.57 30.43 16.08
N SER A 44 5.57 30.62 15.21
CA SER A 44 5.80 31.91 14.55
C SER A 44 4.70 32.25 13.53
N GLU A 45 4.09 31.25 12.94
CA GLU A 45 3.11 31.41 11.86
C GLU A 45 1.65 31.34 12.33
N SER A 46 1.41 31.26 13.64
CA SER A 46 0.08 31.05 14.20
C SER A 46 -0.30 32.14 15.19
N ASN A 47 -1.53 32.66 15.09
CA ASN A 47 -2.07 33.68 16.02
C ASN A 47 -2.56 33.06 17.35
N PHE A 48 -1.78 32.19 17.98
CA PHE A 48 -2.19 31.60 19.27
C PHE A 48 -2.01 32.60 20.42
N GLU A 49 -2.93 32.60 21.40
CA GLU A 49 -2.81 33.41 22.62
C GLU A 49 -1.64 32.96 23.52
N SER A 50 -1.15 31.73 23.34
CA SER A 50 -0.01 31.14 24.05
C SER A 50 0.78 30.20 23.13
N ASN A 51 2.11 30.15 23.29
CA ASN A 51 2.96 29.21 22.54
C ASN A 51 2.52 27.77 22.77
N LEU A 52 2.27 27.04 21.68
CA LEU A 52 1.96 25.62 21.71
C LEU A 52 3.17 24.82 22.19
N ARG A 53 2.90 23.84 23.05
CA ARG A 53 3.86 22.81 23.47
C ARG A 53 3.64 21.55 22.64
N PRO A 54 4.61 20.62 22.58
CA PRO A 54 4.43 19.37 21.85
C PRO A 54 3.18 18.57 22.28
N CYS A 55 2.81 18.56 23.56
CA CYS A 55 1.58 17.91 24.03
C CYS A 55 0.28 18.56 23.53
N ASP A 56 0.31 19.84 23.13
CA ASP A 56 -0.85 20.54 22.58
C ASP A 56 -1.00 20.26 21.06
N VAL A 57 0.08 19.80 20.41
CA VAL A 57 0.15 19.53 18.97
C VAL A 57 -0.10 18.05 18.67
N PHE A 58 0.59 17.15 19.37
CA PHE A 58 0.57 15.71 19.10
C PHE A 58 -0.43 15.00 20.00
N ASP A 59 -1.41 14.33 19.41
CA ASP A 59 -2.40 13.53 20.13
C ASP A 59 -1.76 12.26 20.74
N MET A 60 -0.63 11.79 20.19
CA MET A 60 0.18 10.73 20.79
C MET A 60 1.67 10.91 20.50
N VAL A 61 2.50 10.68 21.53
CA VAL A 61 3.96 10.67 21.43
C VAL A 61 4.48 9.30 21.89
N ALA A 62 5.18 8.62 20.99
CA ALA A 62 5.92 7.41 21.27
C ALA A 62 7.42 7.66 21.26
N GLY A 63 8.15 7.01 22.16
CA GLY A 63 9.60 7.11 22.19
C GLY A 63 10.26 5.88 22.75
N SER A 64 11.42 5.50 22.21
CA SER A 64 12.21 4.35 22.69
C SER A 64 13.55 4.79 23.26
N GLY A 65 14.05 4.12 24.30
CA GLY A 65 15.33 4.48 24.91
C GLY A 65 15.35 5.92 25.44
N SER A 66 16.33 6.70 24.98
CA SER A 66 16.40 8.16 25.16
C SER A 66 15.19 8.91 24.58
N GLY A 67 14.62 8.45 23.47
CA GLY A 67 13.38 8.98 22.91
C GLY A 67 12.19 8.77 23.84
N GLY A 68 12.16 7.67 24.60
CA GLY A 68 11.14 7.40 25.62
C GLY A 68 11.25 8.32 26.82
N PHE A 69 12.49 8.62 27.26
CA PHE A 69 12.76 9.64 28.27
C PHE A 69 12.21 11.00 27.82
N ILE A 70 12.51 11.40 26.57
CA ILE A 70 12.00 12.64 25.98
C ILE A 70 10.46 12.62 25.92
N ALA A 71 9.85 11.52 25.47
CA ALA A 71 8.40 11.40 25.37
C ALA A 71 7.71 11.66 26.73
N ILE A 72 8.28 11.19 27.85
CA ILE A 72 7.78 11.47 29.21
C ILE A 72 7.87 12.97 29.52
N LEU A 73 9.00 13.63 29.20
CA LEU A 73 9.15 15.08 29.42
C LEU A 73 8.11 15.89 28.62
N LEU A 74 7.90 15.52 27.36
CA LEU A 74 7.02 16.26 26.45
C LEU A 74 5.53 16.06 26.76
N THR A 75 5.12 14.86 27.18
CA THR A 75 3.70 14.52 27.36
C THR A 75 3.22 14.63 28.79
N ARG A 76 4.00 14.10 29.74
CA ARG A 76 3.56 13.97 31.14
C ARG A 76 3.97 15.16 31.99
N LEU A 77 5.15 15.71 31.71
CA LEU A 77 5.64 16.94 32.35
C LEU A 77 5.35 18.20 31.52
N GLU A 78 4.81 18.02 30.31
CA GLU A 78 4.36 19.09 29.41
C GLU A 78 5.47 20.13 29.13
N PHE A 79 6.72 19.68 28.98
CA PHE A 79 7.84 20.55 28.66
C PHE A 79 7.81 20.97 27.20
N THR A 80 8.33 22.18 26.91
CA THR A 80 8.67 22.57 25.54
C THR A 80 9.87 21.75 25.05
N ALA A 81 10.09 21.71 23.74
CA ALA A 81 11.23 21.00 23.16
C ALA A 81 12.58 21.60 23.62
N GLU A 82 12.65 22.93 23.81
CA GLU A 82 13.84 23.63 24.30
C GLU A 82 14.14 23.25 25.76
N ARG A 83 13.12 23.25 26.62
CA ARG A 83 13.30 22.86 28.02
C ARG A 83 13.69 21.39 28.15
N ALA A 84 13.12 20.51 27.31
CA ALA A 84 13.53 19.11 27.26
C ALA A 84 14.99 18.96 26.77
N LEU A 85 15.46 19.83 25.86
CA LEU A 85 16.83 19.83 25.37
C LEU A 85 17.83 20.18 26.47
N ASP A 86 17.50 21.18 27.30
CA ASP A 86 18.34 21.56 28.45
C ASP A 86 18.49 20.40 29.45
N VAL A 87 17.37 19.75 29.77
CA VAL A 87 17.36 18.58 30.68
C VAL A 87 18.20 17.43 30.11
N LEU A 88 18.08 17.16 28.82
CA LEU A 88 18.88 16.12 28.17
C LEU A 88 20.38 16.51 28.12
N GLY A 89 20.70 17.79 27.97
CA GLY A 89 22.06 18.31 28.04
C GLY A 89 22.71 18.05 29.41
N GLU A 90 21.97 18.32 30.50
CA GLU A 90 22.40 18.00 31.87
C GLU A 90 22.61 16.49 32.05
N LEU A 91 21.65 15.67 31.61
CA LEU A 91 21.74 14.21 31.67
C LEU A 91 22.95 13.67 30.88
N ASN A 92 23.21 14.21 29.69
CA ASN A 92 24.34 13.82 28.85
C ASN A 92 25.67 14.06 29.53
N LYS A 93 25.83 15.24 30.14
CA LYS A 93 27.04 15.62 30.86
C LYS A 93 27.30 14.70 32.06
N ASP A 94 26.27 14.40 32.84
CA ASP A 94 26.43 13.72 34.13
C ASP A 94 26.43 12.18 34.00
N ILE A 95 25.70 11.63 33.02
CA ILE A 95 25.46 10.19 32.88
C ILE A 95 26.10 9.59 31.64
N PHE A 96 25.80 10.11 30.44
CA PHE A 96 26.23 9.47 29.18
C PHE A 96 27.71 9.73 28.84
N MET A 97 28.22 10.92 29.16
CA MET A 97 29.60 11.31 28.87
C MET A 97 30.57 11.04 30.03
N GLY A 98 30.10 10.53 31.18
CA GLY A 98 30.96 10.10 32.29
C GLY A 98 31.89 8.95 31.87
N TYR A 99 33.19 9.23 31.75
CA TYR A 99 34.21 8.26 31.34
C TYR A 99 34.39 7.14 32.39
N GLY A 100 34.59 5.90 31.92
CA GLY A 100 35.12 4.80 32.73
C GLY A 100 34.21 4.20 33.81
N LYS A 101 32.94 4.60 33.92
CA LYS A 101 32.01 4.00 34.89
C LYS A 101 31.52 2.62 34.40
N ASP A 102 31.56 1.62 35.28
CA ASP A 102 30.88 0.34 35.07
C ASP A 102 29.35 0.53 35.08
N ALA A 103 28.61 -0.50 34.62
CA ALA A 103 27.16 -0.47 34.48
C ALA A 103 26.44 -0.16 35.80
N GLN A 104 26.90 -0.72 36.92
CA GLN A 104 26.30 -0.53 38.24
C GLN A 104 26.49 0.91 38.73
N THR A 105 27.72 1.44 38.63
CA THR A 105 28.03 2.82 39.02
C THR A 105 27.25 3.83 38.17
N ARG A 106 27.12 3.56 36.86
CA ARG A 106 26.34 4.42 35.95
C ARG A 106 24.85 4.40 36.30
N THR A 107 24.29 3.24 36.61
CA THR A 107 22.88 3.08 37.01
C THR A 107 22.59 3.78 38.34
N ASN A 108 23.49 3.68 39.32
CA ASN A 108 23.35 4.39 40.59
C ASN A 108 23.45 5.91 40.41
N SER A 109 24.33 6.37 39.51
CA SER A 109 24.43 7.80 39.16
C SER A 109 23.10 8.28 38.54
N LEU A 110 22.49 7.49 37.66
CA LEU A 110 21.21 7.81 37.04
C LEU A 110 20.07 7.90 38.07
N LYS A 111 20.03 6.99 39.05
CA LYS A 111 19.04 7.05 40.17
C LYS A 111 19.15 8.34 40.95
N ASN A 112 20.36 8.72 41.35
CA ASN A 112 20.59 9.97 42.09
C ASN A 112 20.27 11.21 41.24
N TRP A 113 20.57 11.16 39.94
CA TRP A 113 20.22 12.23 39.00
C TRP A 113 18.70 12.39 38.90
N VAL A 114 17.94 11.30 38.75
CA VAL A 114 16.46 11.35 38.69
C VAL A 114 15.90 11.91 39.99
N ASP A 115 16.41 11.50 41.14
CA ASP A 115 15.98 12.07 42.44
C ASP A 115 16.20 13.59 42.50
N THR A 116 17.35 14.07 42.06
CA THR A 116 17.70 15.50 42.02
C THR A 116 16.82 16.25 41.02
N PHE A 117 16.55 15.64 39.86
CA PHE A 117 15.66 16.19 38.82
C PHE A 117 14.24 16.39 39.35
N LEU A 118 13.69 15.40 40.07
CA LEU A 118 12.36 15.47 40.65
C LEU A 118 12.26 16.58 41.71
N GLU A 119 13.28 16.72 42.57
CA GLU A 119 13.36 17.81 43.54
C GLU A 119 13.45 19.18 42.87
N LYS A 120 14.31 19.32 41.84
CA LYS A 120 14.49 20.58 41.07
C LYS A 120 13.20 21.05 40.40
N HIS A 121 12.32 20.12 40.03
CA HIS A 121 11.06 20.42 39.33
C HIS A 121 9.80 20.29 40.19
N ASP A 122 9.94 20.13 41.50
CA ASP A 122 8.84 19.99 42.47
C ASP A 122 7.88 18.83 42.12
N ILE A 123 8.44 17.70 41.66
CA ILE A 123 7.68 16.50 41.31
C ILE A 123 7.73 15.51 42.48
N ASN A 124 6.58 15.19 43.05
CA ASN A 124 6.50 14.19 44.11
C ASN A 124 6.89 12.79 43.58
N LYS A 125 7.83 12.10 44.24
CA LYS A 125 8.30 10.76 43.85
C LYS A 125 7.19 9.71 43.76
N LYS A 126 6.07 9.91 44.46
CA LYS A 126 4.89 9.01 44.42
C LYS A 126 3.92 9.33 43.28
N THR A 127 4.22 10.31 42.43
CA THR A 127 3.35 10.68 41.31
C THR A 127 3.37 9.58 40.26
N CYS A 128 2.22 8.93 40.04
CA CYS A 128 2.05 7.93 38.99
C CYS A 128 2.04 8.57 37.59
N LEU A 129 2.52 7.80 36.61
CA LEU A 129 2.43 8.14 35.19
C LEU A 129 0.97 8.29 34.75
N MET A 130 0.09 7.44 35.28
CA MET A 130 -1.37 7.50 35.17
C MET A 130 -1.97 8.32 36.33
N THR A 131 -2.98 9.17 36.08
CA THR A 131 -3.82 9.74 37.14
C THR A 131 -4.93 8.77 37.55
N ARG A 132 -5.50 8.95 38.74
CA ARG A 132 -6.58 8.11 39.28
C ARG A 132 -7.83 8.07 38.39
N ASP A 133 -8.10 9.16 37.66
CA ASP A 133 -9.22 9.29 36.72
C ASP A 133 -8.90 8.73 35.32
N GLY A 134 -7.66 8.31 35.08
CA GLY A 134 -7.23 7.68 33.83
C GLY A 134 -6.94 8.63 32.67
N MET A 135 -7.03 9.95 32.88
CA MET A 135 -6.73 11.01 31.90
C MET A 135 -5.74 12.01 32.52
N THR A 136 -4.56 12.17 31.91
CA THR A 136 -3.49 13.04 32.43
C THR A 136 -3.28 14.29 31.59
N SER A 137 -3.27 14.14 30.26
CA SER A 137 -3.28 15.21 29.27
C SER A 137 -4.01 14.70 28.02
N ASP A 138 -4.39 15.59 27.10
CA ASP A 138 -4.98 15.20 25.81
C ASP A 138 -3.99 14.38 24.96
N SER A 139 -2.68 14.49 25.24
CA SER A 139 -1.62 13.76 24.55
C SER A 139 -1.32 12.41 25.21
N LYS A 140 -1.39 11.35 24.41
CA LYS A 140 -1.13 9.98 24.85
C LYS A 140 0.37 9.65 24.77
N LEU A 141 0.92 9.08 25.84
CA LEU A 141 2.31 8.63 25.95
C LEU A 141 2.41 7.14 25.68
N VAL A 142 3.41 6.74 24.88
CA VAL A 142 3.75 5.34 24.60
C VAL A 142 5.26 5.14 24.72
N VAL A 143 5.71 4.29 25.64
CA VAL A 143 7.15 3.95 25.76
C VAL A 143 7.33 2.44 25.89
N PRO A 144 7.99 1.77 24.92
CA PRO A 144 8.27 0.34 25.02
C PRO A 144 9.44 0.11 25.99
N LEU A 145 9.27 -0.90 26.84
CA LEU A 145 10.28 -1.53 27.69
C LEU A 145 10.39 -3.00 27.30
N SER A 146 11.48 -3.66 27.68
CA SER A 146 11.63 -5.10 27.55
C SER A 146 11.87 -5.75 28.91
N TYR A 147 11.40 -6.98 29.09
CA TYR A 147 11.75 -7.79 30.26
C TYR A 147 13.15 -8.37 30.08
N LYS A 148 14.01 -8.26 31.10
CA LYS A 148 15.38 -8.81 31.06
C LYS A 148 15.41 -10.31 30.71
N GLY A 149 14.49 -11.10 31.28
CA GLY A 149 14.41 -12.54 31.04
C GLY A 149 13.88 -12.93 29.65
N HIS A 150 13.16 -12.02 28.98
CA HIS A 150 12.53 -12.24 27.67
C HIS A 150 12.56 -10.92 26.88
N VAL A 151 13.71 -10.58 26.30
CA VAL A 151 13.93 -9.27 25.66
C VAL A 151 12.94 -8.98 24.53
N GLU A 152 12.50 -10.00 23.79
CA GLU A 152 11.48 -9.89 22.73
C GLU A 152 10.07 -9.62 23.26
N SER A 153 9.81 -9.92 24.53
CA SER A 153 8.55 -9.58 25.19
C SER A 153 8.62 -8.13 25.66
N THR A 154 7.97 -7.25 24.90
CA THR A 154 7.90 -5.83 25.22
C THR A 154 6.72 -5.55 26.15
N CYS A 155 6.92 -4.69 27.14
CA CYS A 155 5.85 -4.08 27.91
C CYS A 155 5.77 -2.59 27.59
N THR A 156 4.57 -2.03 27.46
CA THR A 156 4.40 -0.64 27.04
C THR A 156 3.92 0.23 28.19
N LEU A 157 4.71 1.24 28.56
CA LEU A 157 4.29 2.30 29.48
C LEU A 157 3.33 3.24 28.78
N ARG A 158 2.23 3.56 29.46
CA ARG A 158 1.15 4.41 28.94
C ARG A 158 0.69 5.41 30.00
N ASN A 159 0.20 6.56 29.57
CA ASN A 159 -0.57 7.50 30.41
C ASN A 159 -2.10 7.44 30.12
N PHE A 160 -2.56 6.39 29.41
CA PHE A 160 -3.95 6.10 29.08
C PHE A 160 -4.26 4.61 29.24
N ARG A 161 -5.55 4.25 29.29
CA ARG A 161 -6.02 2.86 29.40
C ARG A 161 -6.33 2.26 28.03
N VAL A 162 -6.01 0.98 27.86
CA VAL A 162 -6.39 0.16 26.70
C VAL A 162 -7.17 -1.06 27.20
N ARG A 163 -8.15 -1.53 26.41
CA ARG A 163 -9.00 -2.69 26.81
C ARG A 163 -8.24 -4.02 26.89
N GLN A 164 -7.15 -4.15 26.13
CA GLN A 164 -6.49 -5.43 25.85
C GLN A 164 -5.38 -5.76 26.86
N GLU A 165 -4.83 -4.77 27.56
CA GLU A 165 -3.67 -4.93 28.43
C GLU A 165 -3.80 -3.97 29.63
N GLN A 166 -3.46 -4.47 30.83
CA GLN A 166 -3.42 -3.64 32.02
C GLN A 166 -2.18 -2.75 31.98
N ALA A 167 -2.36 -1.44 32.15
CA ALA A 167 -1.24 -0.51 32.15
C ALA A 167 -0.34 -0.73 33.39
N LEU A 168 0.98 -0.70 33.19
CA LEU A 168 1.95 -0.64 34.28
C LEU A 168 1.81 0.69 35.03
N ASP A 169 1.36 0.66 36.28
CA ASP A 169 1.13 1.87 37.08
C ASP A 169 2.43 2.46 37.67
N LEU A 170 3.48 2.62 36.87
CA LEU A 170 4.77 3.16 37.34
C LEU A 170 4.67 4.63 37.75
N THR A 171 5.48 5.03 38.73
CA THR A 171 5.73 6.44 39.03
C THR A 171 6.49 7.11 37.88
N ILE A 172 6.41 8.44 37.79
CA ILE A 172 7.22 9.22 36.84
C ILE A 172 8.71 8.91 37.04
N ALA A 173 9.15 8.78 38.30
CA ALA A 173 10.52 8.41 38.65
C ALA A 173 10.92 7.04 38.07
N GLU A 174 10.09 6.02 38.31
CA GLU A 174 10.32 4.66 37.79
C GLU A 174 10.29 4.63 36.25
N ALA A 175 9.40 5.38 35.61
CA ALA A 175 9.30 5.45 34.15
C ALA A 175 10.55 6.09 33.52
N LEU A 176 11.03 7.21 34.07
CA LEU A 176 12.27 7.86 33.63
C LEU A 176 13.49 6.94 33.83
N LEU A 177 13.49 6.16 34.92
CA LEU A 177 14.54 5.19 35.19
C LEU A 177 14.43 3.93 34.33
N ALA A 178 13.25 3.51 33.88
CA ALA A 178 13.09 2.25 33.16
C ALA A 178 13.46 2.36 31.67
N THR A 179 13.29 3.56 31.08
CA THR A 179 13.44 3.76 29.63
C THR A 179 14.89 3.87 29.14
N LEU A 180 15.86 4.17 30.02
CA LEU A 180 17.27 4.40 29.66
C LEU A 180 18.21 3.19 29.88
N PRO A 181 18.01 2.33 30.89
CA PRO A 181 18.96 1.27 31.20
C PRO A 181 18.96 0.15 30.18
N THR A 182 19.98 0.15 29.33
CA THR A 182 20.20 -0.90 28.33
C THR A 182 21.56 -1.56 28.55
N PRO A 183 21.61 -2.87 28.82
CA PRO A 183 22.85 -3.62 28.92
C PRO A 183 23.67 -3.57 27.61
N PRO A 184 25.01 -3.59 27.68
CA PRO A 184 25.84 -3.63 28.89
C PRO A 184 26.11 -2.24 29.49
N VAL A 185 25.54 -1.17 28.93
CA VAL A 185 25.83 0.21 29.37
C VAL A 185 25.24 0.49 30.74
N PHE A 186 24.10 -0.11 31.08
CA PHE A 186 23.47 0.02 32.38
C PHE A 186 23.03 -1.34 32.91
N GLU A 187 22.88 -1.43 34.23
CA GLU A 187 22.24 -2.57 34.87
C GLU A 187 20.73 -2.47 34.69
N PRO A 188 20.02 -3.60 34.52
CA PRO A 188 18.57 -3.63 34.47
C PRO A 188 17.93 -3.00 35.72
N LEU A 189 16.76 -2.40 35.54
CA LEU A 189 16.01 -1.78 36.63
C LEU A 189 15.08 -2.80 37.27
N CYS A 190 15.33 -3.14 38.54
CA CYS A 190 14.44 -3.96 39.35
C CYS A 190 13.30 -3.11 39.93
N ILE A 191 12.05 -3.42 39.60
CA ILE A 191 10.85 -2.78 40.17
C ILE A 191 9.98 -3.84 40.85
N PHE A 192 9.59 -3.59 42.10
CA PHE A 192 8.64 -4.43 42.83
C PHE A 192 7.21 -3.89 42.65
N LYS A 193 6.33 -4.68 42.02
CA LYS A 193 4.94 -4.31 41.76
C LYS A 193 4.03 -5.52 41.73
N ASP A 194 2.79 -5.37 42.19
CA ASP A 194 1.79 -6.45 42.23
C ASP A 194 2.30 -7.76 42.90
N ALA A 195 3.04 -7.58 44.00
CA ALA A 195 3.70 -8.65 44.76
C ALA A 195 4.82 -9.42 44.02
N VAL A 196 5.26 -8.94 42.86
CA VAL A 196 6.32 -9.56 42.05
C VAL A 196 7.41 -8.53 41.73
N THR A 197 8.67 -8.96 41.69
CA THR A 197 9.78 -8.14 41.19
C THR A 197 10.02 -8.45 39.72
N PHE A 198 10.04 -7.43 38.88
CA PHE A 198 10.42 -7.53 37.47
C PHE A 198 11.69 -6.74 37.19
N ASP A 199 12.54 -7.31 36.35
CA ASP A 199 13.74 -6.64 35.82
C ASP A 199 13.41 -6.08 34.43
N TYR A 200 13.43 -4.76 34.31
CA TYR A 200 13.17 -4.05 33.06
C TYR A 200 14.46 -3.52 32.43
N ILE A 201 14.48 -3.48 31.10
CA ILE A 201 15.49 -2.79 30.30
C ILE A 201 14.79 -1.88 29.29
N GLY A 202 15.52 -0.91 28.74
CA GLY A 202 15.04 -0.06 27.65
C GLY A 202 14.60 -0.88 26.43
N GLY A 203 13.60 -0.40 25.71
CA GLY A 203 13.08 -1.05 24.49
C GLY A 203 13.95 -0.86 23.24
N ASP A 204 15.10 -0.21 23.35
CA ASP A 204 15.96 0.20 22.24
C ASP A 204 16.65 -0.97 21.52
N LEU A 205 16.76 -2.15 22.16
CA LEU A 205 17.26 -3.36 21.51
C LEU A 205 16.25 -4.02 20.56
N VAL A 206 14.96 -3.75 20.70
CA VAL A 206 13.91 -4.41 19.89
C VAL A 206 13.13 -3.41 19.05
N LEU A 207 12.83 -2.25 19.62
CA LEU A 207 12.01 -1.21 19.03
C LEU A 207 12.75 0.12 19.06
N SER A 208 13.91 0.19 18.40
CA SER A 208 14.72 1.42 18.37
C SER A 208 13.99 2.60 17.71
N ASN A 209 13.15 2.34 16.70
CA ASN A 209 12.20 3.30 16.13
C ASN A 209 10.75 2.84 16.39
N PRO A 210 9.99 3.52 17.27
CA PRO A 210 8.65 3.08 17.66
C PRO A 210 7.53 3.45 16.66
N ILE A 211 7.85 3.71 15.39
CA ILE A 211 6.87 4.20 14.40
C ILE A 211 5.68 3.24 14.18
N ARG A 212 5.93 1.93 14.18
CA ARG A 212 4.84 0.94 14.06
C ARG A 212 4.05 0.82 15.36
N LEU A 213 4.73 0.97 16.49
CA LEU A 213 4.12 0.91 17.82
C LEU A 213 3.14 2.08 18.01
N VAL A 214 3.52 3.30 17.62
CA VAL A 214 2.63 4.47 17.76
C VAL A 214 1.35 4.31 16.93
N ILE A 215 1.43 3.76 15.72
CA ILE A 215 0.24 3.47 14.89
C ILE A 215 -0.64 2.41 15.58
N MET A 216 -0.03 1.35 16.12
CA MET A 216 -0.75 0.26 16.78
C MET A 216 -1.44 0.73 18.08
N GLU A 217 -0.77 1.55 18.86
CA GLU A 217 -1.31 2.13 20.09
C GLU A 217 -2.37 3.19 19.79
N ALA A 218 -2.17 4.03 18.78
CA ALA A 218 -3.18 4.97 18.31
C ALA A 218 -4.45 4.24 17.85
N TYR A 219 -4.30 3.14 17.10
CA TYR A 219 -5.41 2.27 16.71
C TYR A 219 -6.22 1.78 17.92
N GLY A 220 -5.54 1.29 18.96
CA GLY A 220 -6.20 0.81 20.18
C GLY A 220 -6.84 1.92 21.01
N ALA A 221 -6.23 3.11 21.01
CA ALA A 221 -6.60 4.22 21.89
C ALA A 221 -7.63 5.18 21.30
N PHE A 222 -7.67 5.36 19.98
CA PHE A 222 -8.56 6.29 19.28
C PHE A 222 -9.60 5.57 18.42
N GLY A 223 -9.36 4.32 18.05
CA GLY A 223 -10.26 3.51 17.23
C GLY A 223 -9.84 3.43 15.75
N PRO A 224 -10.36 2.42 15.02
CA PRO A 224 -9.94 2.10 13.65
C PRO A 224 -10.23 3.19 12.62
N ASP A 225 -11.35 3.89 12.76
CA ASP A 225 -11.87 4.83 11.76
C ASP A 225 -11.27 6.24 11.88
N ARG A 226 -10.51 6.51 12.95
CA ARG A 226 -9.86 7.81 13.13
C ARG A 226 -8.76 7.98 12.11
N HIS A 227 -8.72 9.16 11.49
CA HIS A 227 -7.78 9.48 10.45
C HIS A 227 -6.53 10.17 11.01
N VAL A 228 -5.37 9.88 10.42
CA VAL A 228 -4.09 10.50 10.75
C VAL A 228 -3.82 11.62 9.75
N ALA A 229 -3.54 12.81 10.27
CA ALA A 229 -3.14 13.99 9.49
C ALA A 229 -1.62 14.04 9.31
N CYS A 230 -0.88 13.78 10.39
CA CYS A 230 0.58 13.83 10.37
C CYS A 230 1.17 12.71 11.24
N LEU A 231 2.17 12.03 10.71
CA LEU A 231 3.01 11.07 11.42
C LEU A 231 4.47 11.53 11.33
N LEU A 232 4.95 12.18 12.38
CA LEU A 232 6.29 12.73 12.48
C LEU A 232 7.22 11.72 13.15
N SER A 233 8.29 11.33 12.47
CA SER A 233 9.35 10.48 13.01
C SER A 233 10.67 11.25 13.07
N VAL A 234 11.29 11.33 14.24
CA VAL A 234 12.54 12.09 14.44
C VAL A 234 13.64 11.15 14.94
N GLY A 235 14.75 11.08 14.19
CA GLY A 235 15.88 10.20 14.44
C GLY A 235 17.08 10.87 15.11
N CYS A 236 17.93 10.06 15.74
CA CYS A 236 19.16 10.48 16.41
C CYS A 236 20.40 10.53 15.48
N GLY A 237 20.20 10.64 14.17
CA GLY A 237 21.26 10.65 13.18
C GLY A 237 21.84 9.28 12.81
N HIS A 238 22.47 9.22 11.64
CA HIS A 238 23.03 7.99 11.09
C HIS A 238 24.36 7.61 11.79
N PRO A 239 24.51 6.40 12.36
CA PRO A 239 25.76 6.01 13.02
C PRO A 239 26.93 5.74 12.06
N GLY A 240 26.69 5.73 10.74
CA GLY A 240 27.64 5.40 9.68
C GLY A 240 27.41 4.00 9.09
N LEU A 241 27.95 3.75 7.90
CA LEU A 241 27.98 2.39 7.34
C LEU A 241 28.86 1.52 8.24
N SER A 242 28.30 0.42 8.77
CA SER A 242 29.03 -0.51 9.62
C SER A 242 29.60 -1.63 8.76
N SER A 243 30.92 -1.67 8.59
CA SER A 243 31.60 -2.84 8.02
C SER A 243 31.71 -3.94 9.08
N THR A 244 31.58 -5.19 8.65
CA THR A 244 31.84 -6.34 9.53
C THR A 244 33.27 -6.28 10.06
N PRO A 245 33.49 -6.50 11.37
CA PRO A 245 34.84 -6.57 11.91
C PRO A 245 35.68 -7.63 11.18
N SER A 246 36.89 -7.26 10.77
CA SER A 246 37.83 -8.20 10.14
C SER A 246 38.52 -9.12 11.15
N GLY A 247 38.53 -8.73 12.43
CA GLY A 247 39.16 -9.45 13.53
C GLY A 247 38.21 -10.39 14.28
N SER A 248 38.77 -11.17 15.19
CA SER A 248 38.03 -12.08 16.09
C SER A 248 37.76 -11.49 17.48
N SER A 249 37.99 -10.17 17.66
CA SER A 249 37.80 -9.51 18.95
C SER A 249 36.32 -9.48 19.33
N LEU A 250 36.00 -10.06 20.50
CA LEU A 250 34.64 -10.08 21.03
C LEU A 250 34.08 -8.66 21.24
N ASP A 251 34.93 -7.71 21.63
CA ASP A 251 34.50 -6.32 21.86
C ASP A 251 34.12 -5.63 20.54
N GLU A 252 34.87 -5.88 19.46
CA GLU A 252 34.57 -5.36 18.13
C GLU A 252 33.25 -5.93 17.58
N TRP A 253 33.05 -7.23 17.77
CA TRP A 253 31.81 -7.91 17.37
C TRP A 253 30.61 -7.47 18.20
N ASN A 254 30.77 -7.28 19.51
CA ASN A 254 29.71 -6.78 20.39
C ASN A 254 29.28 -5.36 20.00
N GLU A 255 30.23 -4.48 19.70
CA GLU A 255 29.94 -3.11 19.26
C GLU A 255 29.26 -3.08 17.88
N PHE A 256 29.71 -3.93 16.95
CA PHE A 256 29.07 -4.08 15.64
C PHE A 256 27.62 -4.58 15.74
N LEU A 257 27.39 -5.65 16.51
CA LEU A 257 26.04 -6.20 16.74
C LEU A 257 25.14 -5.14 17.38
N ARG A 258 25.64 -4.41 18.39
CA ARG A 258 24.89 -3.32 19.03
C ARG A 258 24.49 -2.24 18.02
N LYS A 259 25.39 -1.83 17.12
CA LYS A 259 25.09 -0.83 16.07
C LYS A 259 24.02 -1.31 15.10
N ILE A 260 24.02 -2.59 14.73
CA ILE A 260 22.99 -3.17 13.85
C ILE A 260 21.64 -3.25 14.57
N THR A 261 21.62 -3.79 15.80
CA THR A 261 20.39 -3.99 16.55
C THR A 261 19.70 -2.68 16.93
N THR A 262 20.47 -1.62 17.17
CA THR A 262 19.94 -0.28 17.47
C THR A 262 19.71 0.59 16.23
N SER A 263 19.85 0.03 15.02
CA SER A 263 19.65 0.77 13.77
C SER A 263 18.17 1.07 13.52
N CYS A 264 17.81 2.35 13.64
CA CYS A 264 16.45 2.85 13.38
C CYS A 264 16.13 2.99 11.87
N LEU A 265 17.12 2.77 11.00
CA LEU A 265 17.04 3.04 9.56
C LEU A 265 16.05 2.11 8.86
N LYS A 266 16.09 0.81 9.17
CA LYS A 266 15.27 -0.19 8.48
C LYS A 266 13.78 0.03 8.72
N ASP A 267 13.40 0.35 9.96
CA ASP A 267 12.01 0.67 10.31
C ASP A 267 11.55 1.97 9.66
N ALA A 268 12.42 3.00 9.64
CA ALA A 268 12.11 4.28 9.00
C ALA A 268 11.94 4.14 7.46
N GLN A 269 12.77 3.32 6.80
CA GLN A 269 12.67 3.03 5.37
C GLN A 269 11.45 2.19 5.04
N THR A 270 11.15 1.18 5.87
CA THR A 270 9.94 0.35 5.70
C THR A 270 8.69 1.22 5.80
N ALA A 271 8.66 2.14 6.77
CA ALA A 271 7.61 3.15 6.91
C ALA A 271 7.51 4.05 5.68
N ASP A 272 8.62 4.56 5.16
CA ASP A 272 8.63 5.43 3.98
C ASP A 272 8.09 4.72 2.72
N ILE A 273 8.49 3.47 2.50
CA ILE A 273 7.97 2.64 1.39
C ILE A 273 6.46 2.42 1.52
N GLN A 274 5.96 2.25 2.75
CA GLN A 274 4.56 1.91 3.00
C GLN A 274 3.62 3.12 2.94
N MET A 275 4.03 4.28 3.45
CA MET A 275 3.16 5.45 3.64
C MET A 275 3.75 6.77 3.13
N GLY A 276 4.97 6.79 2.59
CA GLY A 276 5.58 8.01 2.06
C GLY A 276 4.76 8.65 0.93
N HIS A 277 4.16 7.83 0.06
CA HIS A 277 3.28 8.30 -1.02
C HIS A 277 1.98 8.94 -0.54
N LEU A 278 1.59 8.75 0.73
CA LEU A 278 0.41 9.39 1.31
C LEU A 278 0.66 10.85 1.70
N GLY A 279 1.93 11.28 1.75
CA GLY A 279 2.30 12.65 2.14
C GLY A 279 2.04 12.98 3.62
N LEU A 280 1.60 12.01 4.45
CA LEU A 280 1.36 12.22 5.89
C LEU A 280 2.57 11.86 6.77
N TYR A 281 3.51 11.06 6.26
CA TYR A 281 4.68 10.57 6.99
C TYR A 281 5.89 11.44 6.73
N HIS A 282 6.46 12.03 7.79
CA HIS A 282 7.65 12.85 7.70
C HIS A 282 8.75 12.30 8.60
N ARG A 283 9.88 11.96 7.98
CA ARG A 283 11.09 11.51 8.68
C ARG A 283 12.18 12.58 8.61
N PHE A 284 12.69 12.96 9.78
CA PHE A 284 13.85 13.85 9.94
C PHE A 284 14.93 13.15 10.76
N SER A 285 16.15 13.10 10.26
CA SER A 285 17.29 12.49 10.94
C SER A 285 18.58 12.95 10.25
N VAL A 286 19.55 13.44 11.02
CA VAL A 286 20.82 13.94 10.49
C VAL A 286 21.55 12.84 9.70
N THR A 287 21.89 13.12 8.44
CA THR A 287 22.38 12.12 7.47
C THR A 287 23.89 11.93 7.49
N ARG A 288 24.65 12.97 7.82
CA ARG A 288 26.13 12.98 7.88
C ARG A 288 26.62 13.78 9.08
N GLY A 289 27.82 13.49 9.57
CA GLY A 289 28.45 14.28 10.65
C GLY A 289 28.08 13.86 12.07
N LEU A 290 27.08 12.98 12.26
CA LEU A 290 26.84 12.28 13.53
C LEU A 290 27.32 10.83 13.52
N GLU A 291 28.18 10.49 12.55
CA GLU A 291 28.77 9.17 12.42
C GLU A 291 29.83 8.98 13.50
N THR A 292 29.78 7.86 14.22
CA THR A 292 30.86 7.51 15.16
C THR A 292 32.12 7.16 14.38
N ALA A 293 33.06 8.11 14.27
CA ALA A 293 34.42 7.82 13.84
C ALA A 293 35.10 6.90 14.89
N ALA A 294 35.90 5.95 14.40
CA ALA A 294 36.75 5.00 15.11
C ALA A 294 36.77 5.01 16.66
N MET A 295 36.40 3.85 17.22
CA MET A 295 36.60 3.23 18.55
C MET A 295 36.61 4.01 19.88
N ASP A 296 36.75 5.33 19.96
CA ASP A 296 36.78 5.98 21.30
C ASP A 296 36.41 7.48 21.34
N THR A 297 36.04 8.08 20.21
CA THR A 297 35.63 9.50 20.19
C THR A 297 34.12 9.64 20.34
N LYS A 298 33.66 9.92 21.58
CA LYS A 298 32.29 10.39 21.82
C LYS A 298 32.14 11.79 21.22
N ILE A 299 31.20 11.95 20.30
CA ILE A 299 30.81 13.26 19.75
C ILE A 299 30.39 14.17 20.91
N SER A 300 30.89 15.40 20.94
CA SER A 300 30.52 16.38 21.98
C SER A 300 29.10 16.90 21.76
N SER A 301 28.44 17.38 22.83
CA SER A 301 27.10 17.96 22.71
C SER A 301 27.07 19.18 21.77
N GLU A 302 28.14 19.98 21.78
CA GLU A 302 28.29 21.16 20.90
C GLU A 302 28.37 20.76 19.43
N GLU A 303 29.16 19.73 19.13
CA GLU A 303 29.29 19.19 17.77
C GLU A 303 27.97 18.59 17.28
N MET A 304 27.24 17.85 18.13
CA MET A 304 25.93 17.31 17.76
C MET A 304 24.94 18.41 17.35
N ILE A 305 24.87 19.49 18.13
CA ILE A 305 23.98 20.61 17.83
C ILE A 305 24.41 21.33 16.56
N THR A 306 25.72 21.56 16.38
CA THR A 306 26.26 22.22 15.19
C THR A 306 25.95 21.44 13.92
N GLN A 307 26.17 20.12 13.91
CA GLN A 307 25.84 19.26 12.77
C GLN A 307 24.34 19.19 12.51
N THR A 308 23.52 19.21 13.57
CA THR A 308 22.06 19.25 13.43
C THR A 308 21.59 20.57 12.83
N MET A 309 22.20 21.70 13.19
CA MET A 309 21.90 22.99 12.58
C MET A 309 22.29 23.02 11.10
N ALA A 310 23.48 22.53 10.75
CA ALA A 310 23.90 22.43 9.36
C ALA A 310 22.97 21.53 8.52
N TYR A 311 22.44 20.45 9.12
CA TYR A 311 21.41 19.61 8.50
C TYR A 311 20.13 20.40 8.21
N MET A 312 19.68 21.25 9.14
CA MET A 312 18.46 22.06 9.01
C MET A 312 18.59 23.23 8.02
N ASP A 313 19.80 23.69 7.73
CA ASP A 313 20.06 24.75 6.75
C ASP A 313 19.97 24.28 5.28
N ASP A 314 19.77 22.97 5.06
CA ASP A 314 19.58 22.41 3.72
C ASP A 314 18.23 22.84 3.10
N PHE A 315 18.26 23.33 1.86
CA PHE A 315 17.09 23.92 1.19
C PHE A 315 15.95 22.90 0.97
N ASP A 316 16.28 21.68 0.51
CA ASP A 316 15.28 20.64 0.25
C ASP A 316 14.63 20.17 1.57
N LEU A 317 15.41 20.18 2.65
CA LEU A 317 14.89 19.87 3.98
C LEU A 317 13.95 20.94 4.52
N SER A 318 14.25 22.21 4.26
CA SER A 318 13.42 23.35 4.68
C SER A 318 12.00 23.23 4.11
N ASP A 319 11.86 22.97 2.80
CA ASP A 319 10.55 22.73 2.16
C ASP A 319 9.82 21.51 2.74
N LYS A 320 10.55 20.42 3.04
CA LYS A 320 9.97 19.23 3.69
C LYS A 320 9.48 19.55 5.11
N MET A 321 10.16 20.41 5.85
CA MET A 321 9.75 20.86 7.19
C MET A 321 8.51 21.74 7.13
N GLU A 322 8.46 22.70 6.20
CA GLU A 322 7.29 23.56 6.00
C GLU A 322 6.03 22.75 5.71
N ARG A 323 6.11 21.77 4.80
CA ARG A 323 4.99 20.83 4.53
C ARG A 323 4.55 20.06 5.78
N CYS A 324 5.50 19.61 6.59
CA CYS A 324 5.19 18.94 7.85
C CYS A 324 4.44 19.88 8.81
N VAL A 325 4.90 21.12 8.94
CA VAL A 325 4.29 22.14 9.81
C VAL A 325 2.86 22.47 9.34
N GLU A 326 2.64 22.58 8.03
CA GLU A 326 1.32 22.81 7.45
C GLU A 326 0.32 21.70 7.85
N LEU A 327 0.71 20.43 7.76
CA LEU A 327 -0.13 19.31 8.20
C LEU A 327 -0.44 19.34 9.70
N LEU A 328 0.54 19.72 10.52
CA LEU A 328 0.35 19.87 11.97
C LEU A 328 -0.63 20.98 12.33
N LYS A 329 -0.78 22.00 11.47
CA LYS A 329 -1.77 23.09 11.62
C LYS A 329 -3.15 22.70 11.14
N LEU A 330 -3.25 22.24 9.88
CA LEU A 330 -4.52 21.93 9.24
C LEU A 330 -5.22 20.76 9.93
N LYS A 331 -4.44 19.74 10.30
CA LYS A 331 -4.92 18.51 10.93
C LYS A 331 -6.05 17.84 10.13
N ASP A 332 -5.96 17.89 8.81
CA ASP A 332 -6.85 17.18 7.90
C ASP A 332 -6.42 15.71 7.79
N GLY A 333 -7.33 14.80 8.15
CA GLY A 333 -7.04 13.37 8.16
C GLY A 333 -6.95 12.75 6.76
N THR A 334 -5.80 12.14 6.43
CA THR A 334 -5.53 11.58 5.10
C THR A 334 -5.83 10.09 4.99
N ALA A 335 -5.45 9.30 6.00
CA ALA A 335 -5.63 7.85 6.03
C ALA A 335 -6.12 7.37 7.40
N SER A 336 -6.97 6.35 7.44
CA SER A 336 -7.45 5.79 8.70
C SER A 336 -6.38 4.96 9.40
N LEU A 337 -6.47 4.85 10.73
CA LEU A 337 -5.58 3.99 11.52
C LEU A 337 -5.69 2.51 11.10
N GLU A 338 -6.85 2.04 10.66
CA GLU A 338 -7.00 0.69 10.08
C GLU A 338 -6.18 0.51 8.79
N GLN A 339 -6.22 1.50 7.88
CA GLN A 339 -5.43 1.47 6.64
C GLN A 339 -3.93 1.45 6.95
N LEU A 340 -3.46 2.35 7.82
CA LEU A 340 -2.04 2.41 8.19
C LEU A 340 -1.56 1.14 8.90
N LYS A 341 -2.37 0.56 9.79
CA LYS A 341 -2.02 -0.67 10.51
C LYS A 341 -1.96 -1.91 9.61
N ARG A 342 -2.82 -1.99 8.58
CA ARG A 342 -3.02 -3.22 7.79
C ARG A 342 -2.39 -3.22 6.40
N SER A 343 -2.53 -2.13 5.64
CA SER A 343 -2.00 -2.01 4.28
C SER A 343 -0.77 -1.13 4.20
N GLY A 344 -0.26 -0.67 5.34
CA GLY A 344 0.84 0.30 5.40
C GLY A 344 0.46 1.68 4.87
N GLY A 345 -0.78 1.90 4.43
CA GLY A 345 -1.18 3.12 3.74
C GLY A 345 -1.62 2.90 2.28
N GLU A 346 -1.52 1.71 1.71
CA GLU A 346 -2.06 1.47 0.36
C GLU A 346 -3.59 1.58 0.36
N LYS A 347 -4.15 2.42 -0.53
CA LYS A 347 -5.56 2.33 -0.91
C LYS A 347 -5.74 1.05 -1.70
N VAL A 348 -6.30 0.02 -1.06
CA VAL A 348 -6.80 -1.14 -1.80
C VAL A 348 -8.00 -0.63 -2.58
N SER A 349 -7.83 -0.26 -3.85
CA SER A 349 -8.93 0.12 -4.72
C SER A 349 -9.46 -1.13 -5.42
N ALA A 350 -10.78 -1.22 -5.58
CA ALA A 350 -11.38 -2.20 -6.47
C ALA A 350 -10.77 -2.01 -7.88
N PRO A 351 -10.42 -3.09 -8.59
CA PRO A 351 -9.88 -2.98 -9.94
C PRO A 351 -10.86 -2.23 -10.85
N PRO A 352 -10.37 -1.36 -11.75
CA PRO A 352 -11.24 -0.69 -12.70
C PRO A 352 -11.95 -1.71 -13.58
N LEU A 353 -13.20 -1.42 -13.94
CA LEU A 353 -13.94 -2.23 -14.89
C LEU A 353 -13.25 -2.18 -16.26
N PRO A 354 -13.32 -3.25 -17.07
CA PRO A 354 -12.83 -3.21 -18.46
C PRO A 354 -13.43 -2.03 -19.22
N SER A 355 -12.65 -1.42 -20.11
CA SER A 355 -13.13 -0.34 -20.97
C SER A 355 -14.16 -0.86 -21.96
N LEU A 356 -15.20 -0.04 -22.20
CA LEU A 356 -16.13 -0.28 -23.30
C LEU A 356 -15.47 0.23 -24.59
N THR A 357 -15.60 -0.51 -25.68
CA THR A 357 -15.13 -0.04 -26.99
C THR A 357 -16.02 1.07 -27.54
N ASP A 358 -15.42 2.10 -28.14
CA ASP A 358 -16.15 3.20 -28.79
C ASP A 358 -16.99 2.72 -30.01
N ALA A 359 -16.61 1.57 -30.58
CA ALA A 359 -17.32 0.93 -31.69
C ALA A 359 -18.41 -0.06 -31.23
N PHE A 360 -18.89 0.02 -29.98
CA PHE A 360 -19.87 -0.92 -29.45
C PHE A 360 -21.22 -0.80 -30.19
N VAL A 361 -21.65 -1.86 -30.85
CA VAL A 361 -22.99 -1.97 -31.47
C VAL A 361 -23.91 -2.79 -30.57
N MET A 362 -25.10 -2.24 -30.31
CA MET A 362 -26.09 -2.87 -29.46
C MET A 362 -26.71 -4.08 -30.16
N ARG A 363 -26.71 -5.24 -29.49
CA ARG A 363 -27.29 -6.48 -30.01
C ARG A 363 -28.62 -6.75 -29.30
N HIS A 364 -29.73 -6.34 -29.90
CA HIS A 364 -31.03 -6.28 -29.23
C HIS A 364 -31.50 -7.60 -28.61
N GLY A 365 -31.38 -8.73 -29.34
CA GLY A 365 -31.77 -10.04 -28.81
C GLY A 365 -30.98 -10.45 -27.56
N PRO A 366 -29.63 -10.52 -27.64
CA PRO A 366 -28.78 -10.76 -26.48
C PRO A 366 -28.99 -9.75 -25.34
N TRP A 367 -29.18 -8.47 -25.66
CA TRP A 367 -29.40 -7.41 -24.67
C TRP A 367 -30.67 -7.62 -23.84
N GLU A 368 -31.81 -7.85 -24.50
CA GLU A 368 -33.08 -8.13 -23.82
C GLU A 368 -32.98 -9.40 -22.97
N PHE A 369 -32.24 -10.41 -23.43
CA PHE A 369 -32.01 -11.62 -22.62
C PHE A 369 -31.25 -11.32 -21.32
N VAL A 370 -30.15 -10.55 -21.38
CA VAL A 370 -29.39 -10.16 -20.18
C VAL A 370 -30.27 -9.35 -19.22
N LYS A 371 -31.03 -8.39 -19.76
CA LYS A 371 -31.94 -7.55 -18.99
C LYS A 371 -32.99 -8.39 -18.27
N ASN A 372 -33.70 -9.26 -18.98
CA ASN A 372 -34.76 -10.08 -18.38
C ASN A 372 -34.19 -11.03 -17.31
N ALA A 373 -33.04 -11.65 -17.56
CA ALA A 373 -32.43 -12.59 -16.61
C ALA A 373 -31.98 -11.93 -15.28
N ILE A 374 -31.54 -10.66 -15.30
CA ILE A 374 -30.95 -10.00 -14.13
C ILE A 374 -31.89 -8.97 -13.48
N CYS A 375 -32.65 -8.24 -14.28
CA CYS A 375 -33.46 -7.11 -13.84
C CYS A 375 -34.94 -7.45 -13.63
N ASP A 376 -35.52 -8.29 -14.47
CA ASP A 376 -36.97 -8.50 -14.55
C ASP A 376 -37.32 -10.02 -14.49
N PRO A 377 -37.06 -10.71 -13.36
CA PRO A 377 -37.36 -12.14 -13.25
C PRO A 377 -38.87 -12.39 -13.37
N GLU A 378 -39.26 -13.31 -14.25
CA GLU A 378 -40.65 -13.52 -14.70
C GLU A 378 -41.65 -13.95 -13.61
N ASN A 379 -41.22 -14.32 -12.39
CA ASN A 379 -42.11 -14.72 -11.28
C ASN A 379 -41.69 -14.15 -9.92
N GLU A 380 -42.66 -13.71 -9.10
CA GLU A 380 -42.46 -13.31 -7.69
C GLU A 380 -41.93 -14.45 -6.80
N GLN A 381 -42.11 -15.72 -7.21
CA GLN A 381 -41.56 -16.91 -6.52
C GLN A 381 -40.06 -17.15 -6.82
N ASP A 382 -39.51 -16.58 -7.90
CA ASP A 382 -38.09 -16.64 -8.23
C ASP A 382 -37.27 -15.58 -7.47
N SER A 383 -37.92 -14.68 -6.73
CA SER A 383 -37.28 -13.66 -5.86
C SER A 383 -36.42 -14.25 -4.74
N VAL A 384 -36.60 -15.52 -4.40
CA VAL A 384 -35.85 -16.25 -3.36
C VAL A 384 -34.63 -16.98 -3.94
N GLN A 385 -34.59 -17.23 -5.26
CA GLN A 385 -33.47 -17.89 -5.93
C GLN A 385 -32.40 -16.90 -6.39
N GLN A 386 -31.14 -17.35 -6.37
CA GLN A 386 -30.01 -16.56 -6.83
C GLN A 386 -30.17 -16.23 -8.32
N ARG A 387 -30.26 -14.93 -8.62
CA ARG A 387 -30.27 -14.43 -10.01
C ARG A 387 -28.92 -14.76 -10.63
N PHE A 388 -28.93 -15.64 -11.61
CA PHE A 388 -27.72 -16.23 -12.17
C PHE A 388 -27.83 -16.23 -13.68
N LEU A 389 -26.86 -15.66 -14.39
CA LEU A 389 -26.80 -15.63 -15.86
C LEU A 389 -25.45 -16.15 -16.34
N LEU A 390 -25.49 -17.12 -17.23
CA LEU A 390 -24.31 -17.64 -17.89
C LEU A 390 -24.29 -17.18 -19.35
N ILE A 391 -23.18 -16.60 -19.80
CA ILE A 391 -22.97 -16.16 -21.18
C ILE A 391 -21.79 -16.96 -21.75
N THR A 392 -22.07 -17.87 -22.68
CA THR A 392 -21.03 -18.63 -23.38
C THR A 392 -20.89 -18.19 -24.82
N GLY A 393 -19.71 -18.32 -25.41
CA GLY A 393 -19.53 -17.98 -26.82
C GLY A 393 -18.07 -17.99 -27.21
N MET A 394 -17.77 -17.90 -28.51
CA MET A 394 -16.38 -17.90 -28.98
C MET A 394 -15.59 -16.71 -28.43
N GLY A 395 -14.26 -16.81 -28.41
CA GLY A 395 -13.38 -15.68 -28.12
C GLY A 395 -13.69 -14.52 -29.07
N GLY A 396 -13.73 -13.29 -28.57
CA GLY A 396 -13.97 -12.11 -29.42
C GLY A 396 -15.42 -11.88 -29.89
N CYS A 397 -16.41 -12.70 -29.48
CA CYS A 397 -17.83 -12.47 -29.81
C CYS A 397 -18.51 -11.34 -28.98
N GLY A 398 -17.78 -10.71 -28.06
CA GLY A 398 -18.24 -9.53 -27.33
C GLY A 398 -18.91 -9.79 -25.98
N LYS A 399 -18.76 -10.97 -25.37
CA LYS A 399 -19.36 -11.32 -24.06
C LYS A 399 -19.06 -10.27 -22.97
N THR A 400 -17.77 -10.01 -22.73
CA THR A 400 -17.30 -9.03 -21.75
C THR A 400 -17.81 -7.61 -22.05
N GLN A 401 -17.88 -7.23 -23.34
CA GLN A 401 -18.39 -5.93 -23.77
C GLN A 401 -19.90 -5.79 -23.54
N LEU A 402 -20.68 -6.85 -23.81
CA LEU A 402 -22.12 -6.89 -23.52
C LEU A 402 -22.39 -6.71 -22.02
N VAL A 403 -21.66 -7.45 -21.17
CA VAL A 403 -21.78 -7.33 -19.71
C VAL A 403 -21.33 -5.96 -19.24
N ARG A 404 -20.25 -5.42 -19.81
CA ARG A 404 -19.74 -4.10 -19.44
C ARG A 404 -20.73 -2.99 -19.76
N LYS A 405 -21.39 -3.05 -20.92
CA LYS A 405 -22.46 -2.14 -21.33
C LYS A 405 -23.67 -2.25 -20.40
N PHE A 406 -24.06 -3.48 -20.05
CA PHE A 406 -25.13 -3.71 -19.09
C PHE A 406 -24.83 -3.06 -17.73
N ILE A 407 -23.60 -3.23 -17.21
CA ILE A 407 -23.17 -2.58 -15.98
C ILE A 407 -23.23 -1.05 -16.11
N GLU A 408 -22.79 -0.48 -17.23
CA GLU A 408 -22.83 0.97 -17.45
C GLU A 408 -24.27 1.52 -17.35
N GLU A 409 -25.24 0.86 -17.98
CA GLU A 409 -26.62 1.33 -18.04
C GLU A 409 -27.41 1.05 -16.75
N TYR A 410 -27.21 -0.12 -16.14
CA TYR A 410 -27.98 -0.58 -14.98
C TYR A 410 -27.23 -0.46 -13.65
N ARG A 411 -26.08 0.22 -13.59
CA ARG A 411 -25.27 0.38 -12.35
C ARG A 411 -26.12 0.82 -11.16
N HIS A 412 -27.04 1.75 -11.39
CA HIS A 412 -27.91 2.35 -10.38
C HIS A 412 -28.89 1.36 -9.71
N ARG A 413 -29.14 0.19 -10.31
CA ARG A 413 -29.99 -0.87 -9.72
C ARG A 413 -29.25 -1.73 -8.70
N PHE A 414 -27.94 -1.62 -8.60
CA PHE A 414 -27.10 -2.44 -7.73
C PHE A 414 -26.44 -1.59 -6.65
N SER A 415 -26.37 -2.10 -5.42
CA SER A 415 -25.65 -1.43 -4.34
C SER A 415 -24.14 -1.42 -4.57
N SER A 416 -23.63 -2.48 -5.21
CA SER A 416 -22.21 -2.65 -5.55
C SER A 416 -22.06 -3.60 -6.73
N VAL A 417 -21.03 -3.38 -7.54
CA VAL A 417 -20.67 -4.22 -8.69
C VAL A 417 -19.24 -4.72 -8.51
N PHE A 418 -19.05 -6.03 -8.58
CA PHE A 418 -17.75 -6.67 -8.49
C PHE A 418 -17.41 -7.36 -9.81
N PHE A 419 -16.21 -7.14 -10.31
CA PHE A 419 -15.73 -7.74 -11.55
C PHE A 419 -14.50 -8.60 -11.21
N ILE A 420 -14.64 -9.90 -11.41
CA ILE A 420 -13.74 -10.94 -10.91
C ILE A 420 -13.13 -11.68 -12.10
N ASP A 421 -11.80 -11.79 -12.14
CA ASP A 421 -11.11 -12.64 -13.10
C ASP A 421 -11.34 -14.13 -12.75
N GLY A 422 -12.11 -14.80 -13.59
CA GLY A 422 -12.51 -16.20 -13.51
C GLY A 422 -11.54 -17.20 -14.14
N SER A 423 -10.38 -16.75 -14.63
CA SER A 423 -9.43 -17.59 -15.37
C SER A 423 -8.83 -18.74 -14.54
N SER A 424 -8.76 -18.60 -13.22
CA SER A 424 -8.34 -19.67 -12.31
C SER A 424 -8.94 -19.50 -10.91
N GLU A 425 -8.88 -20.57 -10.11
CA GLU A 425 -9.32 -20.55 -8.71
C GLU A 425 -8.57 -19.50 -7.87
N ASP A 426 -7.25 -19.40 -8.06
CA ASP A 426 -6.41 -18.42 -7.35
C ASP A 426 -6.77 -16.98 -7.73
N ARG A 427 -7.10 -16.74 -9.00
CA ARG A 427 -7.53 -15.41 -9.48
C ARG A 427 -8.86 -15.02 -8.87
N ILE A 428 -9.84 -15.93 -8.88
CA ILE A 428 -11.15 -15.70 -8.27
C ILE A 428 -11.00 -15.35 -6.78
N ARG A 429 -10.20 -16.13 -6.04
CA ARG A 429 -9.96 -15.89 -4.62
C ARG A 429 -9.31 -14.54 -4.36
N ALA A 430 -8.25 -14.22 -5.09
CA ALA A 430 -7.52 -12.97 -4.95
C ALA A 430 -8.41 -11.76 -5.27
N ASP A 431 -9.16 -11.81 -6.37
CA ASP A 431 -10.00 -10.70 -6.83
C ASP A 431 -11.20 -10.48 -5.93
N LEU A 432 -11.84 -11.53 -5.41
CA LEU A 432 -12.94 -11.38 -4.45
C LEU A 432 -12.46 -10.68 -3.17
N VAL A 433 -11.31 -11.09 -2.64
CA VAL A 433 -10.69 -10.46 -1.47
C VAL A 433 -10.33 -9.00 -1.77
N ARG A 434 -9.70 -8.74 -2.91
CA ARG A 434 -9.31 -7.40 -3.36
C ARG A 434 -10.52 -6.47 -3.55
N ASN A 435 -11.65 -6.99 -3.98
CA ASN A 435 -12.87 -6.22 -4.20
C ASN A 435 -13.67 -5.97 -2.92
N VAL A 436 -13.64 -6.89 -1.94
CA VAL A 436 -14.45 -6.79 -0.71
C VAL A 436 -13.75 -6.01 0.41
N ARG A 437 -12.45 -6.23 0.63
CA ARG A 437 -11.67 -5.54 1.68
C ARG A 437 -11.75 -4.01 1.65
N PRO A 438 -11.85 -3.34 0.49
CA PRO A 438 -11.98 -1.88 0.42
C PRO A 438 -13.33 -1.32 0.84
N LEU A 439 -14.38 -2.13 0.93
CA LEU A 439 -15.75 -1.64 1.07
C LEU A 439 -16.02 -1.02 2.43
N SER A 440 -15.36 -1.50 3.48
CA SER A 440 -15.50 -0.99 4.85
C SER A 440 -14.32 -1.43 5.71
N THR A 441 -14.15 -0.76 6.86
CA THR A 441 -13.15 -1.13 7.87
C THR A 441 -13.42 -2.50 8.50
N GLU A 442 -14.67 -2.97 8.54
CA GLU A 442 -15.00 -4.33 9.00
C GLU A 442 -14.48 -5.41 8.05
N CYS A 443 -14.51 -5.13 6.73
CA CYS A 443 -14.14 -6.09 5.69
C CYS A 443 -12.64 -6.17 5.45
N SER A 444 -11.83 -5.24 5.97
CA SER A 444 -10.40 -5.05 5.66
C SER A 444 -9.55 -6.31 5.85
N GLN A 445 -9.94 -7.17 6.79
CA GLN A 445 -9.21 -8.39 7.18
C GLN A 445 -9.89 -9.68 6.71
N TYR A 446 -11.01 -9.58 5.99
CA TYR A 446 -11.74 -10.77 5.57
C TYR A 446 -10.85 -11.70 4.76
N SER A 447 -10.79 -12.94 5.21
CA SER A 447 -10.37 -14.08 4.42
C SER A 447 -11.33 -14.28 3.25
N PHE A 448 -10.93 -15.11 2.29
CA PHE A 448 -11.81 -15.49 1.18
C PHE A 448 -13.18 -16.01 1.65
N LYS A 449 -13.22 -16.87 2.67
CA LYS A 449 -14.47 -17.41 3.22
C LYS A 449 -15.35 -16.33 3.86
N GLU A 450 -14.73 -15.37 4.55
CA GLU A 450 -15.46 -14.23 5.14
C GLU A 450 -15.98 -13.27 4.07
N CYS A 451 -15.24 -13.08 2.98
CA CYS A 451 -15.70 -12.32 1.81
C CYS A 451 -16.94 -12.96 1.19
N LEU A 452 -16.93 -14.28 0.98
CA LEU A 452 -18.12 -15.01 0.49
C LEU A 452 -19.30 -14.87 1.45
N ARG A 453 -19.05 -15.01 2.76
CA ARG A 453 -20.10 -14.83 3.78
C ARG A 453 -20.69 -13.43 3.75
N PHE A 454 -19.85 -12.39 3.63
CA PHE A 454 -20.27 -11.00 3.52
C PHE A 454 -21.12 -10.76 2.26
N LEU A 455 -20.66 -11.24 1.11
CA LEU A 455 -21.42 -11.15 -0.15
C LEU A 455 -22.77 -11.87 -0.06
N SER A 456 -22.84 -12.96 0.71
CA SER A 456 -24.07 -13.72 0.95
C SER A 456 -25.07 -13.03 1.89
N GLN A 457 -24.73 -11.91 2.53
CA GLN A 457 -25.67 -11.18 3.41
C GLN A 457 -26.61 -10.27 2.61
N PRO A 458 -27.87 -10.08 3.03
CA PRO A 458 -28.82 -9.20 2.34
C PRO A 458 -28.38 -7.73 2.40
N VAL A 459 -28.72 -6.96 1.36
CA VAL A 459 -28.64 -5.49 1.36
C VAL A 459 -30.06 -4.94 1.37
N ILE A 460 -30.38 -4.07 2.33
CA ILE A 460 -31.74 -3.52 2.48
C ILE A 460 -32.11 -2.77 1.20
N GLY A 461 -33.21 -3.18 0.56
CA GLY A 461 -33.77 -2.51 -0.62
C GLY A 461 -32.92 -2.56 -1.89
N SER A 462 -31.90 -3.41 -1.96
CA SER A 462 -31.00 -3.49 -3.13
C SER A 462 -30.39 -4.88 -3.31
N THR A 463 -29.52 -5.04 -4.29
CA THR A 463 -28.80 -6.29 -4.58
C THR A 463 -27.37 -5.98 -5.02
N ARG A 464 -26.44 -6.89 -4.75
CA ARG A 464 -25.08 -6.83 -5.29
C ARG A 464 -25.02 -7.53 -6.65
N LEU A 465 -24.18 -7.06 -7.57
CA LEU A 465 -23.86 -7.74 -8.83
C LEU A 465 -22.42 -8.25 -8.78
N ILE A 466 -22.20 -9.52 -9.11
CA ILE A 466 -20.88 -10.11 -9.25
C ILE A 466 -20.74 -10.66 -10.67
N VAL A 467 -19.68 -10.27 -11.36
CA VAL A 467 -19.34 -10.76 -12.69
C VAL A 467 -18.07 -11.60 -12.58
N TYR A 468 -18.15 -12.87 -12.98
CA TYR A 468 -17.00 -13.75 -13.15
C TYR A 468 -16.68 -13.82 -14.65
N ASP A 469 -15.63 -13.15 -15.08
CA ASP A 469 -15.23 -13.08 -16.49
C ASP A 469 -14.15 -14.11 -16.83
N ASN A 470 -14.18 -14.71 -18.02
CA ASN A 470 -13.20 -15.71 -18.48
C ASN A 470 -13.15 -17.01 -17.66
N VAL A 471 -14.32 -17.53 -17.23
CA VAL A 471 -14.43 -18.86 -16.60
C VAL A 471 -14.31 -19.96 -17.66
N ASP A 472 -13.11 -20.07 -18.25
CA ASP A 472 -12.85 -20.90 -19.44
C ASP A 472 -12.36 -22.32 -19.07
N ASN A 473 -11.77 -22.51 -17.88
CA ASN A 473 -11.20 -23.77 -17.45
C ASN A 473 -12.31 -24.81 -17.13
N PRO A 474 -12.41 -25.94 -17.87
CA PRO A 474 -13.41 -26.97 -17.62
C PRO A 474 -13.20 -27.74 -16.32
N GLU A 475 -11.99 -27.74 -15.75
CA GLU A 475 -11.66 -28.43 -14.49
C GLU A 475 -11.94 -27.59 -13.24
N LEU A 476 -12.35 -26.32 -13.42
CA LEU A 476 -12.59 -25.41 -12.30
C LEU A 476 -13.89 -25.77 -11.56
N GLU A 477 -13.76 -26.09 -10.27
CA GLU A 477 -14.91 -26.25 -9.38
C GLU A 477 -15.48 -24.89 -8.95
N LEU A 478 -16.48 -24.42 -9.69
CA LEU A 478 -17.08 -23.11 -9.46
C LEU A 478 -17.97 -22.97 -8.22
N PRO A 479 -18.82 -23.95 -7.82
CA PRO A 479 -19.72 -23.82 -6.68
C PRO A 479 -19.09 -23.34 -5.35
N PRO A 480 -17.91 -23.83 -4.90
CA PRO A 480 -17.27 -23.34 -3.67
C PRO A 480 -16.74 -21.91 -3.77
N LEU A 481 -16.73 -21.32 -4.97
CA LEU A 481 -16.21 -19.98 -5.25
C LEU A 481 -17.31 -18.91 -5.41
N LEU A 482 -18.58 -19.31 -5.31
CA LEU A 482 -19.74 -18.44 -5.40
C LEU A 482 -20.28 -18.09 -3.99
N PRO A 483 -20.82 -16.88 -3.78
CA PRO A 483 -21.56 -16.59 -2.57
C PRO A 483 -22.85 -17.43 -2.52
N ALA A 484 -23.25 -17.82 -1.32
CA ALA A 484 -24.44 -18.61 -1.10
C ALA A 484 -25.70 -17.75 -1.05
N GLY A 485 -26.83 -18.32 -1.47
CA GLY A 485 -28.15 -17.68 -1.35
C GLY A 485 -28.49 -16.66 -2.44
N GLY A 486 -29.65 -16.01 -2.31
CA GLY A 486 -30.24 -15.14 -3.34
C GLY A 486 -29.81 -13.66 -3.32
N ASN A 487 -28.87 -13.28 -2.45
CA ASN A 487 -28.55 -11.87 -2.17
C ASN A 487 -27.61 -11.20 -3.19
N CYS A 488 -27.13 -11.97 -4.16
CA CYS A 488 -26.32 -11.50 -5.28
C CYS A 488 -26.97 -11.88 -6.60
N ALA A 489 -26.91 -10.96 -7.57
CA ALA A 489 -27.01 -11.30 -8.97
C ALA A 489 -25.62 -11.69 -9.47
N ILE A 490 -25.52 -12.79 -10.22
CA ILE A 490 -24.26 -13.32 -10.73
C ILE A 490 -24.32 -13.42 -12.25
N ILE A 491 -23.30 -12.88 -12.92
CA ILE A 491 -23.08 -13.07 -14.36
C ILE A 491 -21.77 -13.82 -14.54
N ILE A 492 -21.75 -14.83 -15.40
CA ILE A 492 -20.55 -15.60 -15.72
C ILE A 492 -20.31 -15.56 -17.21
N THR A 493 -19.10 -15.21 -17.65
CA THR A 493 -18.71 -15.30 -19.06
C THR A 493 -17.73 -16.45 -19.25
N SER A 494 -17.90 -17.20 -20.35
CA SER A 494 -17.03 -18.34 -20.67
C SER A 494 -16.93 -18.60 -22.17
N ARG A 495 -15.79 -19.14 -22.61
CA ARG A 495 -15.60 -19.78 -23.93
C ARG A 495 -16.00 -21.24 -23.93
N ASN A 496 -16.02 -21.87 -22.76
CA ASN A 496 -16.41 -23.25 -22.60
C ASN A 496 -17.94 -23.36 -22.66
N ARG A 497 -18.45 -23.94 -23.75
CA ARG A 497 -19.90 -24.13 -23.92
C ARG A 497 -20.48 -25.22 -23.01
N SER A 498 -19.66 -26.16 -22.51
CA SER A 498 -20.15 -27.28 -21.70
C SER A 498 -20.72 -26.82 -20.35
N ILE A 499 -20.26 -25.68 -19.84
CA ILE A 499 -20.77 -25.06 -18.61
C ILE A 499 -22.23 -24.60 -18.75
N GLY A 500 -22.74 -24.47 -19.98
CA GLY A 500 -24.15 -24.19 -20.31
C GLY A 500 -25.14 -25.18 -19.68
N GLY A 501 -24.69 -26.40 -19.38
CA GLY A 501 -25.50 -27.42 -18.72
C GLY A 501 -25.91 -27.09 -17.27
N ILE A 502 -25.23 -26.13 -16.62
CA ILE A 502 -25.48 -25.76 -15.22
C ILE A 502 -26.83 -25.04 -15.04
N SER A 503 -27.26 -24.22 -16.01
CA SER A 503 -28.56 -23.53 -15.94
C SER A 503 -29.12 -23.27 -17.33
N ARG A 504 -30.01 -24.17 -17.81
CA ARG A 504 -30.61 -24.05 -19.15
C ARG A 504 -31.53 -22.84 -19.33
N ARG A 505 -32.14 -22.33 -18.24
CA ARG A 505 -33.08 -21.20 -18.29
C ARG A 505 -32.40 -19.84 -18.28
N ALA A 506 -31.14 -19.78 -17.83
CA ALA A 506 -30.38 -18.54 -17.73
C ALA A 506 -29.01 -18.67 -18.40
N HIS A 507 -29.00 -19.29 -19.58
CA HIS A 507 -27.82 -19.49 -20.41
C HIS A 507 -28.02 -18.82 -21.77
N LEU A 508 -27.20 -17.80 -22.03
CA LEU A 508 -27.11 -17.10 -23.31
C LEU A 508 -25.90 -17.63 -24.08
N GLU A 509 -26.15 -18.32 -25.18
CA GLU A 509 -25.10 -18.62 -26.16
C GLU A 509 -24.94 -17.43 -27.11
N LEU A 510 -23.93 -16.60 -26.83
CA LEU A 510 -23.62 -15.41 -27.61
C LEU A 510 -22.83 -15.79 -28.87
N ASP A 511 -23.53 -15.77 -30.01
CA ASP A 511 -22.96 -16.04 -31.33
C ASP A 511 -22.31 -14.80 -31.97
N VAL A 512 -21.76 -14.96 -33.18
CA VAL A 512 -21.26 -13.86 -34.03
C VAL A 512 -22.34 -12.82 -34.33
N MET A 513 -21.94 -11.63 -34.81
CA MET A 513 -22.88 -10.56 -35.13
C MET A 513 -23.78 -10.93 -36.31
N SER A 514 -24.99 -10.36 -36.34
CA SER A 514 -25.82 -10.37 -37.54
C SER A 514 -25.12 -9.61 -38.68
N LYS A 515 -25.60 -9.76 -39.92
CA LYS A 515 -25.05 -9.01 -41.05
C LYS A 515 -25.20 -7.50 -40.80
N ASP A 516 -26.37 -7.07 -40.36
CA ASP A 516 -26.68 -5.65 -40.16
C ASP A 516 -25.88 -5.06 -39.00
N GLU A 517 -25.76 -5.81 -37.88
CA GLU A 517 -24.92 -5.44 -36.74
C GLU A 517 -23.45 -5.26 -37.15
N ALA A 518 -22.92 -6.19 -37.97
CA ALA A 518 -21.54 -6.15 -38.42
C ALA A 518 -21.26 -4.99 -39.41
N VAL A 519 -22.21 -4.72 -40.31
CA VAL A 519 -22.14 -3.58 -41.25
C VAL A 519 -22.21 -2.27 -40.48
N GLU A 520 -23.11 -2.14 -39.50
CA GLU A 520 -23.20 -0.97 -38.62
C GLU A 520 -21.87 -0.69 -37.91
N LEU A 521 -21.24 -1.73 -37.35
CA LEU A 521 -19.95 -1.59 -36.65
C LEU A 521 -18.85 -1.03 -37.56
N LEU A 522 -18.75 -1.55 -38.79
CA LEU A 522 -17.75 -1.13 -39.77
C LEU A 522 -18.01 0.27 -40.34
N LEU A 523 -19.27 0.65 -40.54
CA LEU A 523 -19.64 1.95 -41.11
C LEU A 523 -19.62 3.08 -40.08
N ARG A 524 -19.76 2.77 -38.80
CA ARG A 524 -19.75 3.79 -37.74
C ARG A 524 -18.45 4.58 -37.77
N ASP A 525 -18.59 5.91 -37.87
CA ASP A 525 -17.49 6.89 -38.02
C ASP A 525 -16.59 6.68 -39.25
N SER A 526 -17.01 5.87 -40.23
CA SER A 526 -16.30 5.66 -41.50
C SER A 526 -16.95 6.47 -42.62
N THR A 527 -16.14 7.21 -43.38
CA THR A 527 -16.60 7.97 -44.56
C THR A 527 -16.27 7.28 -45.90
N ASN A 528 -15.52 6.18 -45.87
CA ASN A 528 -14.84 5.62 -47.05
C ASN A 528 -15.31 4.21 -47.42
N LEU A 529 -16.33 3.68 -46.74
CA LEU A 529 -16.88 2.35 -47.01
C LEU A 529 -18.35 2.47 -47.40
N THR A 530 -18.71 1.83 -48.50
CA THR A 530 -20.12 1.59 -48.84
C THR A 530 -20.70 0.44 -48.01
N ALA A 531 -22.02 0.38 -47.87
CA ALA A 531 -22.68 -0.72 -47.16
C ALA A 531 -22.43 -2.10 -47.81
N GLU A 532 -22.22 -2.13 -49.13
CA GLU A 532 -21.90 -3.35 -49.87
C GLU A 532 -20.49 -3.85 -49.56
N GLU A 533 -19.48 -2.98 -49.62
CA GLU A 533 -18.10 -3.31 -49.24
C GLU A 533 -17.99 -3.74 -47.77
N ALA A 534 -18.67 -3.02 -46.87
CA ALA A 534 -18.75 -3.40 -45.46
C ALA A 534 -19.38 -4.78 -45.27
N GLY A 535 -20.41 -5.11 -46.06
CA GLY A 535 -21.04 -6.43 -46.05
C GLY A 535 -20.09 -7.55 -46.47
N THR A 536 -19.28 -7.32 -47.50
CA THR A 536 -18.26 -8.27 -47.98
C THR A 536 -17.16 -8.47 -46.94
N ILE A 537 -16.61 -7.38 -46.38
CA ILE A 537 -15.60 -7.45 -45.32
C ILE A 537 -16.16 -8.18 -44.09
N ALA A 538 -17.38 -7.88 -43.69
CA ALA A 538 -18.03 -8.54 -42.57
C ALA A 538 -18.19 -10.06 -42.78
N HIS A 539 -18.51 -10.47 -44.01
CA HIS A 539 -18.60 -11.88 -44.39
C HIS A 539 -17.24 -12.59 -44.27
N GLU A 540 -16.19 -12.02 -44.87
CA GLU A 540 -14.84 -12.60 -44.86
C GLU A 540 -14.25 -12.69 -43.44
N LEU A 541 -14.60 -11.74 -42.57
CA LEU A 541 -14.17 -11.74 -41.16
C LEU A 541 -15.03 -12.63 -40.24
N GLY A 542 -16.00 -13.36 -40.81
CA GLY A 542 -16.87 -14.25 -40.04
C GLY A 542 -17.79 -13.52 -39.06
N ARG A 543 -18.00 -12.21 -39.23
CA ARG A 543 -18.86 -11.34 -38.39
C ARG A 543 -18.48 -11.36 -36.89
N LEU A 544 -17.21 -11.62 -36.57
CA LEU A 544 -16.70 -11.56 -35.21
C LEU A 544 -16.38 -10.10 -34.83
N PRO A 545 -17.00 -9.53 -33.77
CA PRO A 545 -16.77 -8.14 -33.36
C PRO A 545 -15.30 -7.76 -33.25
N ILE A 546 -14.47 -8.59 -32.62
CA ILE A 546 -13.04 -8.29 -32.43
C ILE A 546 -12.29 -8.13 -33.78
N ALA A 547 -12.65 -8.95 -34.78
CA ALA A 547 -12.04 -8.91 -36.09
C ALA A 547 -12.51 -7.69 -36.89
N LEU A 548 -13.80 -7.35 -36.77
CA LEU A 548 -14.39 -6.18 -37.41
C LEU A 548 -13.81 -4.87 -36.85
N VAL A 549 -13.66 -4.78 -35.52
CA VAL A 549 -13.02 -3.62 -34.88
C VAL A 549 -11.57 -3.49 -35.35
N GLN A 550 -10.81 -4.57 -35.40
CA GLN A 550 -9.45 -4.57 -35.94
C GLN A 550 -9.41 -4.09 -37.40
N ALA A 551 -10.28 -4.63 -38.26
CA ALA A 551 -10.37 -4.22 -39.66
C ALA A 551 -10.71 -2.74 -39.81
N ARG A 552 -11.69 -2.26 -39.04
CA ARG A 552 -12.06 -0.84 -39.00
C ARG A 552 -10.88 0.03 -38.57
N SER A 553 -10.23 -0.29 -37.47
CA SER A 553 -9.07 0.45 -36.96
C SER A 553 -7.93 0.48 -37.98
N TYR A 554 -7.67 -0.66 -38.65
CA TYR A 554 -6.67 -0.77 -39.71
C TYR A 554 -6.97 0.17 -40.89
N MET A 555 -8.19 0.08 -41.43
CA MET A 555 -8.61 0.90 -42.58
C MET A 555 -8.60 2.38 -42.22
N PHE A 556 -9.01 2.74 -41.00
CA PHE A 556 -8.97 4.11 -40.51
C PHE A 556 -7.53 4.65 -40.42
N GLN A 557 -6.61 3.90 -39.82
CA GLN A 557 -5.21 4.33 -39.67
C GLN A 557 -4.44 4.38 -40.99
N THR A 558 -4.65 3.41 -41.88
CA THR A 558 -3.93 3.33 -43.17
C THR A 558 -4.60 4.11 -44.29
N ARG A 559 -5.86 4.54 -44.10
CA ARG A 559 -6.71 5.15 -45.11
C ARG A 559 -6.87 4.31 -46.38
N CYS A 560 -6.73 2.98 -46.29
CA CYS A 560 -6.90 2.10 -47.45
C CYS A 560 -8.39 1.86 -47.77
N SER A 561 -8.68 1.51 -49.03
CA SER A 561 -10.04 1.11 -49.44
C SER A 561 -10.41 -0.28 -48.89
N GLY A 562 -11.70 -0.59 -48.90
CA GLY A 562 -12.21 -1.92 -48.53
C GLY A 562 -11.60 -3.04 -49.38
N ASP A 563 -11.53 -2.84 -50.70
CA ASP A 563 -10.88 -3.78 -51.63
C ASP A 563 -9.39 -4.01 -51.30
N THR A 564 -8.66 -2.92 -50.98
CA THR A 564 -7.26 -3.02 -50.59
C THR A 564 -7.10 -3.82 -49.31
N TYR A 565 -8.01 -3.63 -48.35
CA TYR A 565 -8.01 -4.38 -47.11
C TYR A 565 -8.30 -5.87 -47.34
N LEU A 566 -9.27 -6.20 -48.18
CA LEU A 566 -9.60 -7.59 -48.54
C LEU A 566 -8.42 -8.33 -49.17
N GLN A 567 -7.69 -7.70 -50.09
CA GLN A 567 -6.47 -8.27 -50.69
C GLN A 567 -5.37 -8.53 -49.64
N ARG A 568 -5.23 -7.62 -48.66
CA ARG A 568 -4.27 -7.79 -47.56
C ARG A 568 -4.70 -8.93 -46.62
N LEU A 569 -5.98 -8.98 -46.28
CA LEU A 569 -6.56 -10.05 -45.46
C LEU A 569 -6.33 -11.43 -46.10
N GLU A 570 -6.58 -11.55 -47.40
CA GLU A 570 -6.34 -12.79 -48.16
C GLU A 570 -4.86 -13.17 -48.17
N SER A 571 -3.98 -12.20 -48.42
CA SER A 571 -2.53 -12.40 -48.40
C SER A 571 -2.06 -12.92 -47.03
N SER A 572 -2.52 -12.31 -45.92
CA SER A 572 -2.20 -12.75 -44.57
C SER A 572 -2.79 -14.12 -44.25
N ARG A 573 -4.01 -14.42 -44.71
CA ARG A 573 -4.64 -15.74 -44.55
C ARG A 573 -3.81 -16.84 -45.23
N ASN A 574 -3.35 -16.59 -46.45
CA ASN A 574 -2.52 -17.54 -47.21
C ASN A 574 -1.16 -17.79 -46.53
N LYS A 575 -0.54 -16.74 -45.98
CA LYS A 575 0.70 -16.88 -45.19
C LYS A 575 0.50 -17.74 -43.94
N LEU A 576 -0.60 -17.54 -43.20
CA LEU A 576 -0.92 -18.33 -42.01
C LEU A 576 -1.18 -19.80 -42.35
N LEU A 577 -1.90 -20.08 -43.44
CA LEU A 577 -2.18 -21.43 -43.91
C LEU A 577 -0.94 -22.18 -44.41
N ALA A 578 0.09 -21.46 -44.87
CA ALA A 578 1.35 -22.04 -45.32
C ALA A 578 2.28 -22.49 -44.17
N GLN A 579 1.97 -22.17 -42.91
CA GLN A 579 2.79 -22.56 -41.76
C GLN A 579 2.51 -24.02 -41.31
N PRO A 580 3.55 -24.78 -40.88
CA PRO A 580 3.41 -26.20 -40.57
C PRO A 580 2.51 -26.52 -39.36
N ILE A 581 1.87 -27.70 -39.44
CA ILE A 581 0.63 -28.18 -38.78
C ILE A 581 0.61 -28.22 -37.23
N LYS A 582 1.73 -27.97 -36.52
CA LYS A 582 1.78 -28.20 -35.06
C LYS A 582 0.84 -27.31 -34.24
N ASN A 583 0.45 -26.14 -34.75
CA ASN A 583 -0.42 -25.17 -34.08
C ASN A 583 -1.50 -24.64 -35.05
N GLN A 584 -2.23 -25.50 -35.78
CA GLN A 584 -3.37 -24.98 -36.54
C GLN A 584 -4.37 -24.35 -35.57
N PRO A 585 -4.61 -23.03 -35.64
CA PRO A 585 -5.66 -22.43 -34.85
C PRO A 585 -6.99 -23.06 -35.26
N ASP A 586 -7.95 -23.15 -34.33
CA ASP A 586 -9.32 -23.53 -34.68
C ASP A 586 -9.75 -22.68 -35.90
N LEU A 587 -10.09 -23.35 -37.01
CA LEU A 587 -10.36 -22.73 -38.31
C LEU A 587 -11.36 -21.58 -38.19
N ARG A 588 -12.22 -21.61 -37.16
CA ARG A 588 -13.18 -20.57 -36.80
C ARG A 588 -12.56 -19.21 -36.44
N TYR A 589 -11.28 -19.15 -36.06
CA TYR A 589 -10.55 -17.91 -35.76
C TYR A 589 -9.57 -17.49 -36.87
N MET A 590 -9.47 -18.24 -37.97
CA MET A 590 -8.48 -17.96 -39.01
C MET A 590 -8.59 -16.55 -39.59
N SER A 591 -9.80 -16.08 -39.86
CA SER A 591 -10.05 -14.72 -40.35
C SER A 591 -9.68 -13.66 -39.31
N THR A 592 -9.90 -13.94 -38.02
CA THR A 592 -9.49 -13.07 -36.92
C THR A 592 -7.97 -12.99 -36.84
N TYR A 593 -7.26 -14.12 -36.84
CA TYR A 593 -5.79 -14.14 -36.86
C TYR A 593 -5.21 -13.47 -38.10
N ALA A 594 -5.83 -13.63 -39.27
CA ALA A 594 -5.43 -12.94 -40.49
C ALA A 594 -5.56 -11.41 -40.35
N ALA A 595 -6.65 -10.91 -39.76
CA ALA A 595 -6.84 -9.49 -39.48
C ALA A 595 -5.79 -8.94 -38.49
N PHE A 596 -5.48 -9.71 -37.43
CA PHE A 596 -4.41 -9.35 -36.49
C PHE A 596 -3.02 -9.39 -37.15
N SER A 597 -2.75 -10.38 -37.98
CA SER A 597 -1.47 -10.49 -38.72
C SER A 597 -1.28 -9.32 -39.68
N ALA A 598 -2.33 -8.91 -40.41
CA ALA A 598 -2.26 -7.74 -41.28
C ALA A 598 -1.90 -6.47 -40.50
N SER A 599 -2.46 -6.31 -39.29
CA SER A 599 -2.19 -5.18 -38.41
C SER A 599 -0.79 -5.25 -37.78
N PHE A 600 -0.36 -6.44 -37.36
CA PHE A 600 0.96 -6.69 -36.79
C PHE A 600 2.07 -6.36 -37.80
N ASP A 601 1.87 -6.70 -39.08
CA ASP A 601 2.82 -6.42 -40.16
C ASP A 601 3.04 -4.91 -40.42
N LEU A 602 2.14 -4.03 -39.95
CA LEU A 602 2.33 -2.56 -40.03
C LEU A 602 3.23 -1.99 -38.93
N LEU A 603 3.38 -2.72 -37.81
CA LEU A 603 4.15 -2.24 -36.69
C LEU A 603 5.64 -2.24 -37.03
N SER A 604 6.39 -1.31 -36.45
CA SER A 604 7.85 -1.33 -36.53
C SER A 604 8.39 -2.66 -35.98
N LEU A 605 9.56 -3.10 -36.45
CA LEU A 605 10.20 -4.32 -35.95
C LEU A 605 10.35 -4.32 -34.42
N ARG A 606 10.63 -3.15 -33.84
CA ARG A 606 10.70 -2.94 -32.38
C ARG A 606 9.37 -3.25 -31.69
N ASN A 607 8.26 -2.71 -32.18
CA ASN A 607 6.94 -2.91 -31.57
C ASN A 607 6.46 -4.35 -31.75
N GLN A 608 6.79 -4.98 -32.88
CA GLN A 608 6.55 -6.41 -33.10
C GLN A 608 7.30 -7.27 -32.07
N ASN A 609 8.57 -6.94 -31.81
CA ASN A 609 9.40 -7.63 -30.83
C ASN A 609 8.88 -7.44 -29.40
N LEU A 610 8.44 -6.22 -29.04
CA LEU A 610 7.79 -5.96 -27.75
C LEU A 610 6.53 -6.83 -27.58
N LEU A 611 5.62 -6.85 -28.56
CA LEU A 611 4.40 -7.64 -28.46
C LEU A 611 4.68 -9.14 -28.36
N ARG A 612 5.71 -9.64 -29.06
CA ARG A 612 6.19 -11.02 -28.91
C ARG A 612 6.70 -11.28 -27.50
N LEU A 613 7.48 -10.37 -26.93
CA LEU A 613 7.94 -10.48 -25.55
C LEU A 613 6.77 -10.50 -24.57
N LEU A 614 5.84 -9.55 -24.69
CA LEU A 614 4.64 -9.45 -23.85
C LEU A 614 3.77 -10.71 -23.93
N SER A 615 3.78 -11.43 -25.05
CA SER A 615 3.01 -12.67 -25.21
C SER A 615 3.46 -13.81 -24.29
N TYR A 616 4.66 -13.75 -23.72
CA TYR A 616 5.15 -14.70 -22.71
C TYR A 616 4.71 -14.34 -21.28
N PHE A 617 4.24 -13.11 -21.06
CA PHE A 617 3.81 -12.62 -19.75
C PHE A 617 2.29 -12.66 -19.59
N HIS A 618 1.81 -12.68 -18.35
CA HIS A 618 0.39 -12.53 -18.08
C HIS A 618 -0.07 -11.10 -18.40
N TRP A 619 -1.18 -10.96 -19.12
CA TRP A 619 -1.74 -9.71 -19.66
C TRP A 619 -1.99 -8.57 -18.67
N ALA A 620 -1.88 -8.81 -17.36
CA ALA A 620 -2.23 -7.86 -16.29
C ALA A 620 -1.06 -7.50 -15.37
N ARG A 621 0.07 -8.20 -15.47
CA ARG A 621 1.22 -8.03 -14.56
C ARG A 621 2.52 -8.20 -15.34
N PHE A 622 2.82 -7.18 -16.15
CA PHE A 622 4.14 -7.04 -16.74
C PHE A 622 5.11 -6.57 -15.63
N PRO A 623 6.24 -7.26 -15.38
CA PRO A 623 7.12 -6.96 -14.26
C PRO A 623 8.01 -5.76 -14.56
N GLN A 624 7.42 -4.56 -14.59
CA GLN A 624 8.08 -3.33 -15.00
C GLN A 624 9.31 -3.02 -14.14
N GLU A 625 9.22 -3.17 -12.83
CA GLU A 625 10.32 -2.92 -11.90
C GLU A 625 11.51 -3.86 -12.15
N LEU A 626 11.24 -5.12 -12.53
CA LEU A 626 12.29 -6.08 -12.85
C LEU A 626 13.04 -5.70 -14.13
N ILE A 627 12.32 -5.16 -15.12
CA ILE A 627 12.96 -4.62 -16.34
C ILE A 627 13.77 -3.37 -15.99
N THR A 628 13.22 -2.45 -15.18
CA THR A 628 13.95 -1.25 -14.72
C THR A 628 15.25 -1.62 -14.01
N GLN A 629 15.23 -2.58 -13.10
CA GLN A 629 16.44 -3.09 -12.43
C GLN A 629 17.41 -3.74 -13.41
N ALA A 630 16.90 -4.53 -14.38
CA ALA A 630 17.76 -5.16 -15.38
C ALA A 630 18.47 -4.11 -16.26
N VAL A 631 17.83 -2.97 -16.52
CA VAL A 631 18.38 -1.87 -17.31
C VAL A 631 19.51 -1.14 -16.60
N GLU A 632 19.43 -0.95 -15.28
CA GLU A 632 20.53 -0.39 -14.48
C GLU A 632 21.84 -1.18 -14.64
N HIS A 633 21.71 -2.44 -15.06
CA HIS A 633 22.82 -3.34 -15.33
C HIS A 633 22.98 -3.69 -16.81
N ASP A 634 22.38 -2.93 -17.75
CA ASP A 634 22.46 -3.17 -19.21
C ASP A 634 22.08 -4.62 -19.60
N PHE A 635 21.09 -5.18 -18.90
CA PHE A 635 20.63 -6.56 -18.97
C PHE A 635 21.73 -7.62 -18.71
N SER A 636 22.82 -7.24 -18.03
CA SER A 636 23.94 -8.13 -17.69
C SER A 636 23.65 -8.96 -16.43
N ASN A 637 24.13 -10.21 -16.40
CA ASN A 637 23.98 -11.10 -15.25
C ASN A 637 25.04 -10.78 -14.20
N GLN A 638 24.71 -9.97 -13.18
CA GLN A 638 25.57 -9.80 -12.01
C GLN A 638 25.07 -10.55 -10.75
N TYR A 639 23.93 -11.26 -10.84
CA TYR A 639 23.43 -12.09 -9.74
C TYR A 639 23.85 -13.57 -9.93
N HIS A 640 24.24 -14.21 -8.83
CA HIS A 640 24.80 -15.57 -8.77
C HIS A 640 24.10 -16.57 -9.70
N VAL A 641 24.90 -17.09 -10.64
CA VAL A 641 24.55 -18.09 -11.64
C VAL A 641 24.18 -19.41 -10.97
N TYR A 642 22.89 -19.71 -10.84
CA TYR A 642 22.40 -21.06 -10.50
C TYR A 642 22.08 -21.91 -11.74
N ILE A 643 22.10 -21.33 -12.94
CA ILE A 643 21.75 -22.02 -14.20
C ILE A 643 22.81 -21.68 -15.25
N ARG A 644 23.35 -22.69 -15.94
CA ARG A 644 24.35 -22.48 -17.00
C ARG A 644 23.72 -21.70 -18.17
N PRO A 645 24.42 -20.68 -18.72
CA PRO A 645 23.96 -19.96 -19.90
C PRO A 645 23.70 -20.89 -21.08
N THR A 646 22.55 -20.74 -21.72
CA THR A 646 22.19 -21.39 -22.99
C THR A 646 22.38 -20.41 -24.15
N GLU A 647 22.54 -20.89 -25.38
CA GLU A 647 22.65 -20.02 -26.58
C GLU A 647 21.46 -19.04 -26.74
N ASP A 648 20.29 -19.38 -26.18
CA ASP A 648 19.11 -18.50 -26.16
C ASP A 648 19.28 -17.23 -25.30
N GLU A 649 20.23 -17.21 -24.36
CA GLU A 649 20.35 -16.12 -23.38
C GLU A 649 20.91 -14.82 -24.00
N ASP A 650 21.93 -14.93 -24.86
CA ASP A 650 22.49 -13.78 -25.58
C ASP A 650 21.49 -13.19 -26.59
N LEU A 651 20.71 -14.04 -27.26
CA LEU A 651 19.65 -13.62 -28.16
C LEU A 651 18.53 -12.88 -27.41
N ASN A 652 18.12 -13.40 -26.25
CA ASN A 652 17.12 -12.76 -25.39
C ASN A 652 17.62 -11.42 -24.84
N ARG A 653 18.88 -11.33 -24.44
CA ARG A 653 19.50 -10.07 -24.00
C ARG A 653 19.51 -9.04 -25.12
N GLN A 654 19.91 -9.43 -26.33
CA GLN A 654 19.92 -8.51 -27.47
C GLN A 654 18.50 -8.02 -27.79
N LEU A 655 17.50 -8.92 -27.76
CA LEU A 655 16.09 -8.56 -27.95
C LEU A 655 15.61 -7.54 -26.91
N LEU A 656 15.96 -7.71 -25.63
CA LEU A 656 15.60 -6.77 -24.57
C LEU A 656 16.26 -5.40 -24.79
N LYS A 657 17.53 -5.37 -25.22
CA LYS A 657 18.23 -4.14 -25.58
C LYS A 657 17.56 -3.43 -26.77
N ASP A 658 17.23 -4.16 -27.82
CA ASP A 658 16.59 -3.59 -29.01
C ASP A 658 15.18 -3.04 -28.72
N VAL A 659 14.47 -3.65 -27.76
CA VAL A 659 13.13 -3.21 -27.36
C VAL A 659 13.20 -2.01 -26.42
N PHE A 660 14.10 -2.00 -25.42
CA PHE A 660 14.03 -1.03 -24.33
C PHE A 660 15.23 -0.06 -24.18
N LEU A 661 16.36 -0.30 -24.85
CA LEU A 661 17.58 0.52 -24.79
C LEU A 661 17.93 1.10 -26.18
N LEU A 662 17.22 2.15 -26.58
CA LEU A 662 17.51 2.86 -27.83
C LEU A 662 18.71 3.79 -27.66
N HIS A 663 19.77 3.56 -28.45
CA HIS A 663 20.99 4.38 -28.41
C HIS A 663 21.63 4.46 -27.01
N GLY A 664 21.41 3.43 -26.17
CA GLY A 664 21.92 3.38 -24.79
C GLY A 664 21.10 4.19 -23.77
N ILE A 665 19.92 4.70 -24.16
CA ILE A 665 19.02 5.44 -23.27
C ILE A 665 17.80 4.57 -22.98
N TRP A 666 17.41 4.50 -21.71
CA TRP A 666 16.19 3.84 -21.27
C TRP A 666 14.97 4.60 -21.80
N ASP A 667 14.15 3.90 -22.59
CA ASP A 667 12.95 4.45 -23.22
C ASP A 667 11.70 3.81 -22.60
N PHE A 668 10.96 4.59 -21.81
CA PHE A 668 9.65 4.19 -21.31
C PHE A 668 8.70 4.11 -22.51
N ILE A 669 8.37 2.89 -22.91
CA ILE A 669 7.33 2.69 -23.91
C ILE A 669 6.00 3.09 -23.24
N GLU A 670 5.45 4.24 -23.64
CA GLU A 670 4.13 4.75 -23.20
C GLU A 670 2.97 3.81 -23.56
#